data_AF-A0A7X3ZKK0-F1
#
_entry.id   AF-A0A7X3ZKK0-F1
#
_cell.length_a   1.000
_cell.length_b   1.000
_cell.length_c   1.000
_cell.angle_alpha   90.00
_cell.angle_beta   90.00
_cell.angle_gamma   90.00
#
_symmetry.space_group_name_H-M   'P 1'
#
loop_
_entity.id
_entity.type
_entity.pdbx_description
1 polymer ?
#
loop_
_entity_poly.entity_id
_entity_poly.type
_entity_poly.pdbx_seq_one_letter_code
_entity_poly.pdbx_strand_id
1 'polypeptide(L)'
;MSEKPDQVLSGTTQLTFKGDLAAQMVEDLDNYTSRAIKTAAEKREALWHRDYSSHIAYTESVEPNRQRFIKQIGCYDERLPIDALTYHGTTNSNEQIASGENFTVSRVRWQVFDEVEGEGLLLEPTDTSQVVAQVIAVPDADWTPEMIAGITDELPPSAQFARSLAASGLRVVVPLLINRDDTYSGNPKIGRFTNQPHREFIYRMAYQLGRHIIGYEVQKVLSLVDWMTSYDKPVGVMGYGEGGLIAFYSAAVDTRIQATVVSGYFQAREEVWREPIYRNVWGLLHEFGDAEIASLIAPRPLIIETSRGPEVIGPPTARNGRGGAAPGQLVSPPIESAKSEYNRAREVYQELGCEDNIHLFSPEDRLSGSNETVSTFRTSLGIENPHNDNNQPLSVQTTETDDYEARQQRQFMQLVNLTQRFLREAETRRQEFFWNKTDTSSLAKWEETCADAKSYFWDEVIGRCPEPDIPANPKTRLIYDEPKWTGYEVTLDVWKDVFAYGILLLPDDIKSDEKRPVVVCQHGLEGRPQDTADPNIKSVYHSYAAQLADRGFITYAPQNPYIGQDAFRVIQRKANPIKWSLFSLIVRQHERTLDWLAELPFVDEDRIGFYGLSYGGKTAMRVPALLEKYACSICSADFNEWIVKNATFDSGYSYMFTGEYEMPEFDLGNTFNYAEMAGLIAPRPFMVERGHDDGVAPDEWVAHEFARVRRLYVRLGITDKTEIEFFDGGHQINSDKTFQFLHRYLNWQQP
;
A
#
# COMPACT_ATOMS: atom_id res chain seq x y z
N MET A 1 -3.82 -15.01 -44.82
CA MET A 1 -2.40 -14.60 -44.77
C MET A 1 -1.58 -15.84 -45.05
N SER A 2 -0.82 -15.88 -46.15
CA SER A 2 0.05 -17.02 -46.43
C SER A 2 1.25 -16.97 -45.49
N GLU A 3 1.50 -18.05 -44.75
CA GLU A 3 2.68 -18.25 -43.90
C GLU A 3 3.96 -18.06 -44.74
N LYS A 4 4.64 -16.92 -44.57
CA LYS A 4 6.06 -16.77 -44.95
C LYS A 4 6.88 -17.67 -44.00
N PRO A 5 7.95 -18.33 -44.46
CA PRO A 5 8.75 -19.24 -43.64
C PRO A 5 9.33 -18.53 -42.41
N ASP A 6 9.43 -19.29 -41.31
CA ASP A 6 10.02 -18.97 -40.00
C ASP A 6 11.37 -18.22 -40.12
N GLN A 7 11.31 -16.89 -40.23
CA GLN A 7 12.49 -16.04 -40.17
C GLN A 7 12.69 -15.58 -38.72
N VAL A 8 13.80 -16.02 -38.13
CA VAL A 8 14.26 -15.63 -36.79
C VAL A 8 15.35 -14.57 -36.90
N LEU A 9 15.43 -13.70 -35.90
CA LEU A 9 16.57 -12.80 -35.76
C LEU A 9 17.85 -13.61 -35.50
N SER A 10 18.95 -13.23 -36.15
CA SER A 10 20.26 -13.88 -35.96
C SER A 10 20.65 -13.91 -34.47
N GLY A 11 21.12 -15.06 -33.99
CA GLY A 11 21.48 -15.25 -32.57
C GLY A 11 20.30 -15.58 -31.65
N THR A 12 19.10 -15.78 -32.19
CA THR A 12 17.90 -16.14 -31.42
C THR A 12 17.29 -17.46 -31.87
N THR A 13 16.40 -18.01 -31.07
CA THR A 13 15.63 -19.22 -31.42
C THR A 13 14.21 -18.87 -31.87
N GLN A 14 13.50 -19.79 -32.51
CA GLN A 14 12.13 -19.54 -32.99
C GLN A 14 11.16 -19.36 -31.80
N LEU A 15 10.39 -18.27 -31.80
CA LEU A 15 9.28 -18.07 -30.87
C LEU A 15 8.09 -18.93 -31.29
N THR A 16 7.81 -19.97 -30.50
CA THR A 16 6.73 -20.94 -30.74
C THR A 16 5.48 -20.68 -29.91
N PHE A 17 5.55 -19.74 -28.95
CA PHE A 17 4.41 -19.42 -28.09
C PHE A 17 3.22 -18.93 -28.93
N LYS A 18 2.01 -19.30 -28.46
CA LYS A 18 0.73 -19.04 -29.10
C LYS A 18 -0.19 -18.30 -28.13
N GLY A 19 -1.25 -17.67 -28.64
CA GLY A 19 -2.21 -16.93 -27.82
C GLY A 19 -1.71 -15.54 -27.43
N ASP A 20 -2.27 -14.99 -26.35
CA ASP A 20 -1.94 -13.65 -25.85
C ASP A 20 -0.73 -13.71 -24.92
N LEU A 21 0.44 -13.30 -25.42
CA LEU A 21 1.69 -13.35 -24.66
C LEU A 21 1.70 -12.35 -23.50
N ALA A 22 1.01 -11.22 -23.64
CA ALA A 22 0.91 -10.22 -22.58
C ALA A 22 0.11 -10.76 -21.37
N ALA A 23 -1.01 -11.44 -21.65
CA ALA A 23 -1.81 -12.09 -20.61
C ALA A 23 -1.06 -13.26 -19.94
N GLN A 24 -0.36 -14.09 -20.72
CA GLN A 24 0.49 -15.18 -20.20
C GLN A 24 1.60 -14.63 -19.29
N MET A 25 2.25 -13.54 -19.68
CA MET A 25 3.27 -12.88 -18.86
C MET A 25 2.71 -12.40 -17.51
N VAL A 26 1.50 -11.82 -17.49
CA VAL A 26 0.82 -11.41 -16.26
C VAL A 26 0.52 -12.61 -15.37
N GLU A 27 0.04 -13.72 -15.94
CA GLU A 27 -0.22 -14.97 -15.20
C GLU A 27 1.07 -15.55 -14.59
N ASP A 28 2.17 -15.57 -15.35
CA ASP A 28 3.47 -16.05 -14.89
C ASP A 28 4.02 -15.21 -13.73
N LEU A 29 3.89 -13.88 -13.82
CA LEU A 29 4.28 -12.95 -12.76
C LEU A 29 3.40 -13.10 -11.50
N ASP A 30 2.10 -13.33 -11.66
CA ASP A 30 1.20 -13.62 -10.55
C ASP A 30 1.59 -14.92 -9.82
N ASN A 31 1.88 -15.97 -10.59
CA ASN A 31 2.35 -17.25 -10.07
C ASN A 31 3.71 -17.11 -9.36
N TYR A 32 4.63 -16.32 -9.93
CA TYR A 32 5.93 -16.03 -9.33
C TYR A 32 5.79 -15.30 -7.99
N THR A 33 4.97 -14.25 -7.94
CA THR A 33 4.72 -13.47 -6.72
C THR A 33 4.05 -14.34 -5.65
N SER A 34 3.15 -15.24 -6.05
CA SER A 34 2.51 -16.20 -5.13
C SER A 34 3.52 -17.18 -4.53
N ARG A 35 4.53 -17.61 -5.29
CA ARG A 35 5.65 -18.41 -4.75
C ARG A 35 6.52 -17.57 -3.81
N ALA A 36 6.80 -16.32 -4.16
CA ALA A 36 7.59 -15.41 -3.34
C ALA A 36 6.97 -15.18 -1.95
N ILE A 37 5.64 -15.07 -1.85
CA ILE A 37 4.94 -14.99 -0.55
C ILE A 37 5.23 -16.22 0.33
N LYS A 38 5.14 -17.42 -0.24
CA LYS A 38 5.43 -18.66 0.50
C LYS A 38 6.88 -18.71 0.97
N THR A 39 7.81 -18.36 0.09
CA THR A 39 9.23 -18.29 0.41
C THR A 39 9.56 -17.20 1.45
N ALA A 40 8.81 -16.09 1.46
CA ALA A 40 8.98 -15.06 2.48
C ALA A 40 8.70 -15.64 3.87
N ALA A 41 7.59 -16.38 4.04
CA ALA A 41 7.25 -17.04 5.31
C ALA A 41 8.36 -17.98 5.82
N GLU A 42 8.98 -18.75 4.93
CA GLU A 42 10.10 -19.67 5.28
C GLU A 42 11.38 -18.93 5.73
N LYS A 43 11.54 -17.66 5.33
CA LYS A 43 12.74 -16.85 5.60
C LYS A 43 12.57 -15.87 6.76
N ARG A 44 11.35 -15.65 7.27
CA ARG A 44 11.07 -14.63 8.31
C ARG A 44 11.96 -14.80 9.52
N GLU A 45 12.12 -16.03 10.04
CA GLU A 45 12.87 -16.29 11.27
C GLU A 45 14.30 -15.75 11.25
N ALA A 46 14.94 -15.70 10.08
CA ALA A 46 16.29 -15.16 9.94
C ALA A 46 16.38 -13.63 10.19
N LEU A 47 15.24 -12.93 10.18
CA LEU A 47 15.12 -11.49 10.47
C LEU A 47 14.89 -11.21 11.96
N TRP A 48 14.84 -12.25 12.79
CA TRP A 48 14.64 -12.15 14.23
C TRP A 48 15.89 -12.55 14.99
N HIS A 49 16.24 -11.77 16.01
CA HIS A 49 17.41 -11.99 16.86
C HIS A 49 16.98 -12.12 18.32
N ARG A 50 16.09 -13.08 18.59
CA ARG A 50 15.44 -13.27 19.89
C ARG A 50 16.42 -13.76 20.95
N ASP A 51 16.41 -13.10 22.10
CA ASP A 51 17.13 -13.52 23.30
C ASP A 51 16.16 -14.13 24.32
N TYR A 52 16.20 -15.45 24.48
CA TYR A 52 15.32 -16.18 25.40
C TYR A 52 15.87 -16.29 26.84
N SER A 53 16.98 -15.62 27.17
CA SER A 53 17.61 -15.74 28.49
C SER A 53 16.78 -15.19 29.65
N SER A 54 15.90 -14.22 29.36
CA SER A 54 14.92 -13.67 30.31
C SER A 54 13.82 -12.92 29.57
N HIS A 55 12.69 -12.66 30.23
CA HIS A 55 11.60 -11.85 29.68
C HIS A 55 12.03 -10.42 29.30
N ILE A 56 12.93 -9.82 30.07
CA ILE A 56 13.48 -8.48 29.80
C ILE A 56 14.36 -8.53 28.56
N ALA A 57 15.33 -9.46 28.52
CA ALA A 57 16.23 -9.62 27.38
C ALA A 57 15.46 -9.91 26.09
N TYR A 58 14.40 -10.72 26.18
CA TYR A 58 13.52 -10.99 25.04
C TYR A 58 12.86 -9.72 24.52
N THR A 59 12.22 -8.96 25.42
CA THR A 59 11.54 -7.70 25.07
C THR A 59 12.49 -6.71 24.42
N GLU A 60 13.71 -6.56 24.95
CA GLU A 60 14.75 -5.71 24.38
C GLU A 60 15.23 -6.21 23.00
N SER A 61 15.39 -7.53 22.84
CA SER A 61 15.90 -8.14 21.61
C SER A 61 14.95 -8.01 20.41
N VAL A 62 13.63 -7.99 20.65
CA VAL A 62 12.60 -7.85 19.60
C VAL A 62 12.17 -6.40 19.35
N GLU A 63 12.68 -5.45 20.11
CA GLU A 63 12.33 -4.04 19.97
C GLU A 63 12.62 -3.47 18.56
N PRO A 64 13.73 -3.83 17.88
CA PRO A 64 13.93 -3.42 16.48
C PRO A 64 12.82 -3.93 15.54
N ASN A 65 12.32 -5.15 15.75
CA ASN A 65 11.19 -5.70 14.98
C ASN A 65 9.92 -4.90 15.29
N ARG A 66 9.66 -4.56 16.56
CA ARG A 66 8.53 -3.70 16.97
C ARG A 66 8.56 -2.34 16.29
N GLN A 67 9.72 -1.68 16.24
CA GLN A 67 9.87 -0.37 15.58
C GLN A 67 9.62 -0.44 14.07
N ARG A 68 10.06 -1.52 13.40
CA ARG A 68 9.73 -1.75 11.99
C ARG A 68 8.23 -1.97 11.79
N PHE A 69 7.60 -2.77 12.65
CA PHE A 69 6.15 -3.00 12.61
C PHE A 69 5.36 -1.68 12.80
N ILE A 70 5.76 -0.85 13.77
CA ILE A 70 5.20 0.50 13.99
C ILE A 70 5.27 1.34 12.71
N LYS A 71 6.42 1.33 12.02
CA LYS A 71 6.59 2.04 10.73
C LYS A 71 5.67 1.48 9.64
N GLN A 72 5.60 0.16 9.50
CA GLN A 72 4.80 -0.52 8.47
C GLN A 72 3.31 -0.20 8.57
N ILE A 73 2.76 -0.18 9.80
CA ILE A 73 1.35 0.14 10.02
C ILE A 73 1.08 1.65 10.09
N GLY A 74 2.11 2.51 10.00
CA GLY A 74 1.93 3.96 10.05
C GLY A 74 1.61 4.52 11.44
N CYS A 75 2.01 3.83 12.51
CA CYS A 75 1.68 4.18 13.91
C CYS A 75 2.80 4.99 14.59
N TYR A 76 3.43 5.92 13.89
CA TYR A 76 4.62 6.65 14.37
C TYR A 76 4.41 8.16 14.54
N ASP A 77 3.23 8.69 14.19
CA ASP A 77 2.89 10.10 14.41
C ASP A 77 2.77 10.40 15.92
N GLU A 78 3.23 11.57 16.35
CA GLU A 78 3.17 11.99 17.75
C GLU A 78 1.71 12.25 18.17
N ARG A 79 1.25 11.58 19.24
CA ARG A 79 -0.07 11.81 19.84
C ARG A 79 -0.02 13.00 20.79
N LEU A 80 -1.14 13.71 20.92
CA LEU A 80 -1.30 14.73 21.94
C LEU A 80 -1.45 14.12 23.35
N PRO A 81 -0.91 14.77 24.39
CA PRO A 81 -1.14 14.36 25.78
C PRO A 81 -2.64 14.37 26.13
N ILE A 82 -3.03 13.46 27.03
CA ILE A 82 -4.40 13.29 27.46
C ILE A 82 -4.48 13.06 28.97
N ASP A 83 -5.14 13.97 29.67
CA ASP A 83 -5.31 13.89 31.13
C ASP A 83 -6.72 13.41 31.53
N ALA A 84 -7.70 13.52 30.63
CA ALA A 84 -9.08 13.13 30.89
C ALA A 84 -9.86 12.81 29.61
N LEU A 85 -10.89 11.98 29.75
CA LEU A 85 -11.96 11.85 28.77
C LEU A 85 -12.97 12.98 28.96
N THR A 86 -13.52 13.51 27.85
CA THR A 86 -14.57 14.53 27.89
C THR A 86 -15.93 13.86 27.74
N TYR A 87 -16.80 14.03 28.72
CA TYR A 87 -18.21 13.64 28.61
C TYR A 87 -18.93 14.48 27.55
N HIS A 88 -19.68 13.83 26.67
CA HIS A 88 -20.37 14.50 25.57
C HIS A 88 -21.90 14.47 25.76
N GLY A 89 -22.47 15.63 26.06
CA GLY A 89 -23.91 15.88 26.05
C GLY A 89 -24.24 17.17 25.30
N THR A 90 -25.52 17.40 25.03
CA THR A 90 -26.04 18.64 24.45
C THR A 90 -27.11 19.25 25.33
N THR A 91 -27.61 20.43 24.98
CA THR A 91 -28.80 21.01 25.64
C THR A 91 -30.07 20.18 25.45
N ASN A 92 -30.05 19.20 24.53
CA ASN A 92 -31.15 18.29 24.23
C ASN A 92 -30.88 16.83 24.66
N SER A 93 -29.64 16.47 24.98
CA SER A 93 -29.24 15.08 25.26
C SER A 93 -28.24 15.00 26.41
N ASN A 94 -28.47 14.08 27.34
CA ASN A 94 -27.53 13.83 28.44
C ASN A 94 -26.30 13.05 27.96
N GLU A 95 -25.19 13.22 28.67
CA GLU A 95 -23.97 12.45 28.48
C GLU A 95 -24.14 10.98 28.89
N GLN A 96 -24.86 10.73 29.98
CA GLN A 96 -25.21 9.39 30.45
C GLN A 96 -26.44 8.89 29.70
N ILE A 97 -26.32 7.72 29.08
CA ILE A 97 -27.34 7.18 28.14
C ILE A 97 -27.99 5.89 28.64
N ALA A 98 -27.30 5.15 29.50
CA ALA A 98 -27.82 3.93 30.10
C ALA A 98 -27.18 3.70 31.48
N SER A 99 -27.81 2.82 32.26
CA SER A 99 -27.25 2.32 33.52
C SER A 99 -27.53 0.83 33.67
N GLY A 100 -26.52 0.07 34.07
CA GLY A 100 -26.64 -1.30 34.53
C GLY A 100 -26.85 -1.37 36.05
N GLU A 101 -26.74 -2.57 36.63
CA GLU A 101 -26.89 -2.79 38.07
C GLU A 101 -25.79 -2.07 38.88
N ASN A 102 -24.54 -2.10 38.40
CA ASN A 102 -23.35 -1.61 39.10
C ASN A 102 -22.43 -0.72 38.24
N PHE A 103 -22.90 -0.25 37.09
CA PHE A 103 -22.15 0.66 36.23
C PHE A 103 -23.08 1.61 35.47
N THR A 104 -22.52 2.72 35.00
CA THR A 104 -23.18 3.70 34.12
C THR A 104 -22.56 3.66 32.74
N VAL A 105 -23.30 4.08 31.72
CA VAL A 105 -22.80 4.19 30.35
C VAL A 105 -22.95 5.62 29.87
N SER A 106 -21.83 6.24 29.51
CA SER A 106 -21.77 7.64 29.10
C SER A 106 -21.01 7.82 27.79
N ARG A 107 -21.42 8.81 27.00
CA ARG A 107 -20.73 9.21 25.77
C ARG A 107 -19.46 9.96 26.11
N VAL A 108 -18.36 9.60 25.47
CA VAL A 108 -17.05 10.23 25.69
C VAL A 108 -16.30 10.53 24.40
N ARG A 109 -15.44 11.54 24.47
CA ARG A 109 -14.44 11.87 23.46
C ARG A 109 -13.08 12.08 24.08
N TRP A 110 -12.03 11.92 23.29
CA TRP A 110 -10.66 12.19 23.69
C TRP A 110 -9.80 12.68 22.54
N GLN A 111 -8.88 13.60 22.81
CA GLN A 111 -7.99 14.12 21.79
C GLN A 111 -6.89 13.10 21.45
N VAL A 112 -6.57 12.93 20.16
CA VAL A 112 -5.50 12.05 19.67
C VAL A 112 -4.43 12.83 18.90
N PHE A 113 -4.86 13.62 17.91
CA PHE A 113 -4.02 14.56 17.14
C PHE A 113 -4.75 15.91 17.07
N ASP A 114 -4.13 17.01 16.64
CA ASP A 114 -4.80 18.32 16.57
C ASP A 114 -6.17 18.28 15.87
N GLU A 115 -6.29 17.53 14.76
CA GLU A 115 -7.55 17.40 14.00
C GLU A 115 -8.42 16.20 14.39
N VAL A 116 -7.91 15.27 15.21
CA VAL A 116 -8.54 13.96 15.42
C VAL A 116 -8.81 13.72 16.89
N GLU A 117 -10.08 13.44 17.17
CA GLU A 117 -10.54 12.90 18.44
C GLU A 117 -10.91 11.42 18.25
N GLY A 118 -10.79 10.63 19.30
CA GLY A 118 -11.57 9.40 19.44
C GLY A 118 -12.96 9.72 20.00
N GLU A 119 -13.96 8.95 19.60
CA GLU A 119 -15.33 9.05 20.07
C GLU A 119 -15.85 7.65 20.42
N GLY A 120 -16.65 7.51 21.47
CA GLY A 120 -17.08 6.21 21.95
C GLY A 120 -17.94 6.26 23.21
N LEU A 121 -17.97 5.14 23.93
CA LEU A 121 -18.66 5.00 25.21
C LEU A 121 -17.68 4.71 26.34
N LEU A 122 -17.96 5.26 27.52
CA LEU A 122 -17.33 4.89 28.78
C LEU A 122 -18.38 4.14 29.63
N LEU A 123 -18.07 2.90 29.99
CA LEU A 123 -18.81 2.13 30.97
C LEU A 123 -18.04 2.19 32.28
N GLU A 124 -18.58 2.94 33.25
CA GLU A 124 -17.92 3.26 34.51
C GLU A 124 -18.65 2.60 35.68
N PRO A 125 -17.97 1.80 36.52
CA PRO A 125 -18.56 1.28 37.75
C PRO A 125 -19.12 2.40 38.63
N THR A 126 -20.31 2.19 39.21
CA THR A 126 -20.99 3.22 40.04
C THR A 126 -20.19 3.61 41.27
N ASP A 127 -19.39 2.68 41.80
CA ASP A 127 -18.38 2.95 42.83
C ASP A 127 -16.99 2.89 42.18
N THR A 128 -16.46 4.05 41.81
CA THR A 128 -15.15 4.15 41.13
C THR A 128 -13.97 3.72 42.01
N SER A 129 -14.16 3.65 43.34
CA SER A 129 -13.15 3.09 44.24
C SER A 129 -12.95 1.58 44.06
N GLN A 130 -13.91 0.91 43.42
CA GLN A 130 -13.88 -0.53 43.13
C GLN A 130 -13.31 -0.87 41.74
N VAL A 131 -12.85 0.12 40.96
CA VAL A 131 -12.19 -0.17 39.68
C VAL A 131 -10.91 -0.97 39.95
N VAL A 132 -10.91 -2.23 39.53
CA VAL A 132 -9.79 -3.16 39.70
C VAL A 132 -8.89 -3.25 38.47
N ALA A 133 -9.44 -3.00 37.27
CA ALA A 133 -8.73 -2.92 36.00
C ALA A 133 -9.50 -2.07 34.99
N GLN A 134 -8.82 -1.71 33.91
CA GLN A 134 -9.31 -0.86 32.83
C GLN A 134 -9.18 -1.60 31.50
N VAL A 135 -10.20 -1.54 30.65
CA VAL A 135 -10.22 -2.25 29.38
C VAL A 135 -10.65 -1.35 28.25
N ILE A 136 -9.98 -1.48 27.12
CA ILE A 136 -10.44 -0.93 25.85
C ILE A 136 -11.09 -2.08 25.06
N ALA A 137 -12.40 -2.01 24.87
CA ALA A 137 -13.20 -3.04 24.21
C ALA A 137 -13.54 -2.59 22.78
N VAL A 138 -12.90 -3.17 21.78
CA VAL A 138 -12.93 -2.70 20.39
C VAL A 138 -13.88 -3.56 19.54
N PRO A 139 -14.98 -2.99 18.99
CA PRO A 139 -15.93 -3.74 18.17
C PRO A 139 -15.36 -4.03 16.77
N ASP A 140 -16.05 -4.85 15.97
CA ASP A 140 -15.82 -4.86 14.52
C ASP A 140 -16.22 -3.51 13.91
N ALA A 141 -15.66 -3.16 12.74
CA ALA A 141 -15.89 -1.86 12.11
C ALA A 141 -17.38 -1.55 11.83
N ASP A 142 -18.21 -2.56 11.61
CA ASP A 142 -19.65 -2.38 11.35
C ASP A 142 -20.51 -2.59 12.60
N TRP A 143 -19.89 -2.79 13.77
CA TRP A 143 -20.58 -2.85 15.06
C TRP A 143 -20.45 -1.53 15.80
N THR A 144 -21.57 -0.97 16.25
CA THR A 144 -21.56 0.27 17.02
C THR A 144 -21.07 0.01 18.45
N PRO A 145 -20.51 1.03 19.14
CA PRO A 145 -20.23 0.92 20.57
C PRO A 145 -21.44 0.47 21.39
N GLU A 146 -22.63 0.94 21.03
CA GLU A 146 -23.90 0.62 21.69
C GLU A 146 -24.24 -0.88 21.61
N MET A 147 -23.93 -1.53 20.49
CA MET A 147 -24.20 -2.96 20.30
C MET A 147 -23.42 -3.81 21.30
N ILE A 148 -22.10 -3.62 21.43
CA ILE A 148 -21.28 -4.44 22.35
C ILE A 148 -21.40 -4.00 23.81
N ALA A 149 -21.90 -2.78 24.06
CA ALA A 149 -22.31 -2.32 25.38
C ALA A 149 -23.69 -2.86 25.81
N GLY A 150 -24.43 -3.54 24.92
CA GLY A 150 -25.75 -4.11 25.21
C GLY A 150 -26.85 -3.07 25.39
N ILE A 151 -26.71 -1.90 24.75
CA ILE A 151 -27.75 -0.86 24.70
C ILE A 151 -28.81 -1.22 23.66
N THR A 152 -28.40 -1.88 22.55
CA THR A 152 -29.31 -2.44 21.54
C THR A 152 -29.40 -3.96 21.67
N ASP A 153 -30.43 -4.55 21.07
CA ASP A 153 -30.69 -5.99 21.03
C ASP A 153 -30.15 -6.68 19.76
N GLU A 154 -29.36 -5.96 18.97
CA GLU A 154 -28.79 -6.44 17.69
C GLU A 154 -27.75 -7.56 17.88
N LEU A 155 -27.12 -7.63 19.07
CA LEU A 155 -26.17 -8.68 19.44
C LEU A 155 -26.72 -9.53 20.58
N PRO A 156 -26.50 -10.86 20.55
CA PRO A 156 -26.81 -11.73 21.68
C PRO A 156 -25.95 -11.35 22.90
N PRO A 157 -26.43 -11.58 24.14
CA PRO A 157 -25.71 -11.19 25.35
C PRO A 157 -24.25 -11.66 25.43
N SER A 158 -23.92 -12.85 24.93
CA SER A 158 -22.55 -13.36 24.91
C SER A 158 -21.61 -12.49 24.07
N ALA A 159 -22.09 -11.91 22.97
CA ALA A 159 -21.31 -11.00 22.12
C ALA A 159 -21.25 -9.55 22.64
N GLN A 160 -21.94 -9.24 23.75
CA GLN A 160 -21.93 -7.92 24.40
C GLN A 160 -20.77 -7.84 25.42
N PHE A 161 -19.55 -8.16 24.98
CA PHE A 161 -18.41 -8.34 25.88
C PHE A 161 -18.03 -7.07 26.66
N ALA A 162 -18.26 -5.86 26.13
CA ALA A 162 -18.03 -4.62 26.88
C ALA A 162 -18.96 -4.52 28.10
N ARG A 163 -20.23 -4.92 27.94
CA ARG A 163 -21.20 -5.00 29.03
C ARG A 163 -20.78 -6.02 30.09
N SER A 164 -20.39 -7.22 29.67
CA SER A 164 -19.98 -8.30 30.58
C SER A 164 -18.75 -7.90 31.42
N LEU A 165 -17.77 -7.23 30.80
CA LEU A 165 -16.59 -6.69 31.48
C LEU A 165 -16.97 -5.58 32.48
N ALA A 166 -17.82 -4.63 32.09
CA ALA A 166 -18.27 -3.55 32.98
C ALA A 166 -19.07 -4.07 34.18
N ALA A 167 -19.99 -5.01 33.95
CA ALA A 167 -20.75 -5.69 35.00
C ALA A 167 -19.85 -6.44 36.00
N SER A 168 -18.65 -6.84 35.56
CA SER A 168 -17.64 -7.47 36.40
C SER A 168 -16.78 -6.48 37.22
N GLY A 169 -17.10 -5.19 37.19
CA GLY A 169 -16.40 -4.15 37.96
C GLY A 169 -15.19 -3.53 37.26
N LEU A 170 -15.01 -3.77 35.96
CA LEU A 170 -13.96 -3.14 35.17
C LEU A 170 -14.46 -1.80 34.61
N ARG A 171 -13.56 -0.82 34.52
CA ARG A 171 -13.79 0.36 33.69
C ARG A 171 -13.58 -0.02 32.23
N VAL A 172 -14.55 0.27 31.36
CA VAL A 172 -14.46 -0.11 29.95
C VAL A 172 -14.65 1.12 29.05
N VAL A 173 -13.75 1.33 28.10
CA VAL A 173 -13.92 2.30 27.02
C VAL A 173 -14.15 1.56 25.71
N VAL A 174 -15.19 1.94 24.97
CA VAL A 174 -15.57 1.34 23.69
C VAL A 174 -15.41 2.37 22.58
N PRO A 175 -14.31 2.34 21.79
CA PRO A 175 -14.11 3.28 20.69
C PRO A 175 -15.00 2.96 19.48
N LEU A 176 -15.41 4.01 18.77
CA LEU A 176 -16.00 3.92 17.45
C LEU A 176 -14.91 3.71 16.39
N LEU A 177 -15.02 2.65 15.59
CA LEU A 177 -14.20 2.44 14.41
C LEU A 177 -14.86 3.02 13.16
N ILE A 178 -14.06 3.31 12.13
CA ILE A 178 -14.58 3.71 10.81
C ILE A 178 -15.23 2.51 10.14
N ASN A 179 -16.51 2.63 9.80
CA ASN A 179 -17.30 1.54 9.23
C ASN A 179 -16.98 1.28 7.73
N ARG A 180 -17.62 0.25 7.15
CA ARG A 180 -17.40 -0.16 5.75
C ARG A 180 -18.41 0.43 4.75
N ASP A 181 -19.24 1.37 5.17
CA ASP A 181 -20.12 2.12 4.27
C ASP A 181 -19.31 3.06 3.36
N ASP A 182 -19.93 3.61 2.33
CA ASP A 182 -19.31 4.55 1.39
C ASP A 182 -20.00 5.92 1.35
N THR A 183 -20.95 6.17 2.25
CA THR A 183 -21.81 7.37 2.30
C THR A 183 -21.01 8.67 2.12
N TYR A 184 -19.89 8.80 2.84
CA TYR A 184 -19.02 9.97 2.89
C TYR A 184 -17.79 9.90 1.98
N SER A 185 -17.55 8.78 1.29
CA SER A 185 -16.43 8.56 0.37
C SER A 185 -16.57 9.42 -0.89
N GLY A 186 -16.21 10.70 -0.77
CA GLY A 186 -16.39 11.68 -1.83
C GLY A 186 -16.15 13.12 -1.36
N ASN A 187 -16.36 14.05 -2.29
CA ASN A 187 -16.34 15.48 -2.02
C ASN A 187 -17.52 16.17 -2.73
N PRO A 188 -18.52 16.66 -1.98
CA PRO A 188 -19.68 17.32 -2.57
C PRO A 188 -19.34 18.62 -3.31
N LYS A 189 -18.25 19.32 -2.96
CA LYS A 189 -17.87 20.59 -3.60
C LYS A 189 -17.50 20.42 -5.08
N ILE A 190 -16.94 19.27 -5.44
CA ILE A 190 -16.57 18.93 -6.82
C ILE A 190 -17.52 17.90 -7.44
N GLY A 191 -18.57 17.50 -6.72
CA GLY A 191 -19.58 16.53 -7.20
C GLY A 191 -19.02 15.14 -7.49
N ARG A 192 -17.96 14.70 -6.79
CA ARG A 192 -17.33 13.40 -6.99
C ARG A 192 -17.53 12.49 -5.78
N PHE A 193 -17.98 11.27 -6.01
CA PHE A 193 -18.19 10.25 -4.98
C PHE A 193 -17.75 8.88 -5.52
N THR A 194 -17.46 7.95 -4.61
CA THR A 194 -17.04 6.59 -4.94
C THR A 194 -17.92 5.57 -4.23
N ASN A 195 -17.73 4.29 -4.58
CA ASN A 195 -18.24 3.17 -3.79
C ASN A 195 -17.16 2.55 -2.88
N GLN A 196 -16.03 3.25 -2.69
CA GLN A 196 -14.97 2.80 -1.79
C GLN A 196 -15.52 2.84 -0.36
N PRO A 197 -15.39 1.76 0.43
CA PRO A 197 -15.63 1.83 1.87
C PRO A 197 -14.91 3.03 2.49
N HIS A 198 -15.44 3.65 3.54
CA HIS A 198 -14.78 4.75 4.24
C HIS A 198 -13.35 4.38 4.64
N ARG A 199 -13.14 3.11 5.02
CA ARG A 199 -11.82 2.54 5.34
C ARG A 199 -10.87 2.56 4.14
N GLU A 200 -11.33 2.16 2.95
CA GLU A 200 -10.54 2.21 1.72
C GLU A 200 -10.23 3.63 1.30
N PHE A 201 -11.21 4.53 1.39
CA PHE A 201 -11.03 5.93 1.01
C PHE A 201 -9.91 6.59 1.84
N ILE A 202 -9.91 6.39 3.16
CA ILE A 202 -8.82 6.85 4.04
C ILE A 202 -7.51 6.12 3.71
N TYR A 203 -7.55 4.79 3.51
CA TYR A 203 -6.37 3.98 3.19
C TYR A 203 -5.63 4.52 1.97
N ARG A 204 -6.31 4.78 0.84
CA ARG A 204 -5.65 5.22 -0.41
C ARG A 204 -4.85 6.51 -0.21
N MET A 205 -5.44 7.50 0.47
CA MET A 205 -4.74 8.76 0.76
C MET A 205 -3.59 8.56 1.74
N ALA A 206 -3.82 7.80 2.82
CA ALA A 206 -2.84 7.58 3.88
C ALA A 206 -1.64 6.76 3.39
N TYR A 207 -1.87 5.75 2.55
CA TYR A 207 -0.85 4.84 2.04
C TYR A 207 0.24 5.58 1.25
N GLN A 208 -0.19 6.50 0.36
CA GLN A 208 0.71 7.39 -0.39
C GLN A 208 1.62 8.23 0.52
N LEU A 209 1.16 8.51 1.74
CA LEU A 209 1.83 9.31 2.74
C LEU A 209 2.50 8.44 3.82
N GLY A 210 2.66 7.14 3.61
CA GLY A 210 3.34 6.24 4.54
C GLY A 210 2.58 5.99 5.84
N ARG A 211 1.26 6.17 5.82
CA ARG A 211 0.32 5.89 6.92
C ARG A 211 -0.65 4.80 6.51
N HIS A 212 -1.41 4.29 7.48
CA HIS A 212 -2.43 3.29 7.26
C HIS A 212 -3.62 3.55 8.20
N ILE A 213 -4.84 3.20 7.78
CA ILE A 213 -6.02 3.34 8.63
C ILE A 213 -5.91 2.51 9.93
N ILE A 214 -5.32 1.31 9.82
CA ILE A 214 -4.94 0.50 10.98
C ILE A 214 -4.08 1.31 11.96
N GLY A 215 -3.04 2.00 11.50
CA GLY A 215 -2.20 2.85 12.35
C GLY A 215 -3.00 3.98 13.01
N TYR A 216 -3.89 4.64 12.28
CA TYR A 216 -4.74 5.68 12.86
C TYR A 216 -5.67 5.15 13.95
N GLU A 217 -6.29 3.99 13.77
CA GLU A 217 -7.18 3.40 14.78
C GLU A 217 -6.40 2.81 15.97
N VAL A 218 -5.21 2.24 15.73
CA VAL A 218 -4.27 1.87 16.80
C VAL A 218 -3.88 3.10 17.62
N GLN A 219 -3.57 4.24 16.99
CA GLN A 219 -3.25 5.49 17.69
C GLN A 219 -4.40 6.00 18.55
N LYS A 220 -5.66 5.84 18.12
CA LYS A 220 -6.83 6.16 18.95
C LYS A 220 -6.90 5.29 20.21
N VAL A 221 -6.59 3.99 20.09
CA VAL A 221 -6.49 3.06 21.22
C VAL A 221 -5.31 3.40 22.12
N LEU A 222 -4.13 3.72 21.56
CA LEU A 222 -2.96 4.06 22.36
C LEU A 222 -3.11 5.38 23.13
N SER A 223 -3.88 6.34 22.60
CA SER A 223 -4.26 7.54 23.37
C SER A 223 -5.09 7.18 24.62
N LEU A 224 -5.98 6.19 24.52
CA LEU A 224 -6.67 5.68 25.72
C LEU A 224 -5.70 4.96 26.67
N VAL A 225 -4.69 4.24 26.16
CA VAL A 225 -3.62 3.65 27.00
C VAL A 225 -2.83 4.75 27.71
N ASP A 226 -2.50 5.85 27.03
CA ASP A 226 -1.83 7.01 27.63
C ASP A 226 -2.63 7.55 28.83
N TRP A 227 -3.95 7.72 28.67
CA TRP A 227 -4.82 8.13 29.77
C TRP A 227 -4.94 7.07 30.87
N MET A 228 -5.19 5.80 30.52
CA MET A 228 -5.41 4.72 31.49
C MET A 228 -4.17 4.45 32.33
N THR A 229 -2.98 4.58 31.76
CA THR A 229 -1.70 4.37 32.47
C THR A 229 -1.34 5.48 33.45
N SER A 230 -2.09 6.60 33.46
CA SER A 230 -2.03 7.59 34.54
C SER A 230 -2.61 7.08 35.86
N TYR A 231 -3.42 6.01 35.82
CA TYR A 231 -3.94 5.31 36.99
C TYR A 231 -3.09 4.08 37.30
N ASP A 232 -2.84 3.81 38.57
CA ASP A 232 -2.15 2.59 39.04
C ASP A 232 -3.09 1.38 38.99
N LYS A 233 -3.51 1.01 37.78
CA LYS A 233 -4.46 -0.07 37.48
C LYS A 233 -4.08 -0.79 36.20
N PRO A 234 -4.29 -2.12 36.11
CA PRO A 234 -4.05 -2.87 34.88
C PRO A 234 -4.89 -2.37 33.70
N VAL A 235 -4.31 -2.42 32.51
CA VAL A 235 -4.86 -2.04 31.21
C VAL A 235 -4.88 -3.27 30.30
N GLY A 236 -6.07 -3.65 29.84
CA GLY A 236 -6.25 -4.70 28.85
C GLY A 236 -6.92 -4.18 27.58
N VAL A 237 -6.76 -4.92 26.47
CA VAL A 237 -7.48 -4.63 25.23
C VAL A 237 -8.14 -5.91 24.73
N MET A 238 -9.42 -5.83 24.39
CA MET A 238 -10.18 -6.96 23.84
C MET A 238 -10.89 -6.49 22.58
N GLY A 239 -10.80 -7.27 21.50
CA GLY A 239 -11.50 -6.91 20.27
C GLY A 239 -11.96 -8.08 19.43
N TYR A 240 -12.93 -7.79 18.56
CA TYR A 240 -13.54 -8.73 17.62
C TYR A 240 -13.48 -8.22 16.18
N GLY A 241 -13.17 -9.08 15.21
CA GLY A 241 -13.12 -8.70 13.79
C GLY A 241 -12.04 -7.66 13.50
N GLU A 242 -12.39 -6.50 12.92
CA GLU A 242 -11.43 -5.37 12.83
C GLU A 242 -10.97 -4.91 14.20
N GLY A 243 -11.83 -4.91 15.22
CA GLY A 243 -11.43 -4.62 16.57
C GLY A 243 -10.43 -5.63 17.12
N GLY A 244 -10.51 -6.90 16.68
CA GLY A 244 -9.54 -7.94 16.99
C GLY A 244 -8.17 -7.63 16.38
N LEU A 245 -8.15 -7.18 15.12
CA LEU A 245 -6.94 -6.68 14.45
C LEU A 245 -6.35 -5.49 15.23
N ILE A 246 -7.15 -4.47 15.55
CA ILE A 246 -6.68 -3.27 16.23
C ILE A 246 -6.17 -3.59 17.63
N ALA A 247 -6.89 -4.40 18.41
CA ALA A 247 -6.46 -4.85 19.74
C ALA A 247 -5.12 -5.58 19.67
N PHE A 248 -4.98 -6.50 18.71
CA PHE A 248 -3.76 -7.27 18.51
C PHE A 248 -2.57 -6.36 18.17
N TYR A 249 -2.77 -5.42 17.24
CA TYR A 249 -1.70 -4.54 16.79
C TYR A 249 -1.34 -3.50 17.85
N SER A 250 -2.31 -2.97 18.60
CA SER A 250 -2.07 -2.09 19.76
C SER A 250 -1.19 -2.78 20.81
N ALA A 251 -1.51 -4.03 21.16
CA ALA A 251 -0.70 -4.79 22.11
C ALA A 251 0.69 -5.11 21.57
N ALA A 252 0.82 -5.38 20.27
CA ALA A 252 2.10 -5.63 19.63
C ALA A 252 2.99 -4.38 19.54
N VAL A 253 2.45 -3.16 19.54
CA VAL A 253 3.27 -1.93 19.50
C VAL A 253 3.51 -1.30 20.86
N ASP A 254 2.67 -1.57 21.87
CA ASP A 254 2.77 -0.94 23.19
C ASP A 254 2.83 -1.97 24.31
N THR A 255 3.93 -1.95 25.06
CA THR A 255 4.21 -2.92 26.13
C THR A 255 3.43 -2.65 27.42
N ARG A 256 2.76 -1.50 27.55
CA ARG A 256 1.96 -1.14 28.74
C ARG A 256 0.62 -1.89 28.81
N ILE A 257 0.13 -2.43 27.70
CA ILE A 257 -1.08 -3.28 27.67
C ILE A 257 -0.74 -4.63 28.30
N GLN A 258 -1.33 -4.97 29.44
CA GLN A 258 -0.94 -6.18 30.19
C GLN A 258 -1.60 -7.47 29.70
N ALA A 259 -2.79 -7.41 29.10
CA ALA A 259 -3.46 -8.58 28.56
C ALA A 259 -4.24 -8.23 27.28
N THR A 260 -4.32 -9.17 26.34
CA THR A 260 -4.98 -8.94 25.04
C THR A 260 -5.88 -10.10 24.66
N VAL A 261 -7.08 -9.79 24.15
CA VAL A 261 -7.99 -10.77 23.52
C VAL A 261 -8.14 -10.45 22.04
N VAL A 262 -7.91 -11.44 21.19
CA VAL A 262 -8.08 -11.37 19.73
C VAL A 262 -9.16 -12.37 19.30
N SER A 263 -10.35 -11.86 19.00
CA SER A 263 -11.49 -12.69 18.59
C SER A 263 -11.83 -12.52 17.10
N GLY A 264 -12.05 -13.64 16.40
CA GLY A 264 -12.55 -13.63 15.02
C GLY A 264 -11.62 -13.00 13.97
N TYR A 265 -10.31 -12.92 14.24
CA TYR A 265 -9.31 -12.31 13.32
C TYR A 265 -8.09 -13.22 13.02
N PHE A 266 -7.50 -13.82 14.06
CA PHE A 266 -6.17 -14.45 14.02
C PHE A 266 -6.08 -15.66 13.07
N GLN A 267 -5.13 -15.65 12.12
CA GLN A 267 -4.89 -16.73 11.15
C GLN A 267 -3.61 -16.53 10.33
N ALA A 268 -3.26 -17.52 9.49
CA ALA A 268 -2.18 -17.37 8.51
C ALA A 268 -2.48 -16.21 7.55
N ARG A 269 -1.47 -15.38 7.24
CA ARG A 269 -1.66 -14.08 6.55
C ARG A 269 -1.20 -14.07 5.11
N GLU A 270 -0.69 -15.18 4.58
CA GLU A 270 -0.16 -15.33 3.22
C GLU A 270 -1.21 -15.00 2.13
N GLU A 271 -2.49 -15.07 2.45
CA GLU A 271 -3.59 -14.70 1.54
C GLU A 271 -4.23 -13.33 1.84
N VAL A 272 -3.57 -12.45 2.62
CA VAL A 272 -4.09 -11.10 2.94
C VAL A 272 -4.41 -10.25 1.70
N TRP A 273 -3.79 -10.55 0.55
CA TRP A 273 -4.09 -9.90 -0.72
C TRP A 273 -5.54 -10.12 -1.21
N ARG A 274 -6.25 -11.14 -0.68
CA ARG A 274 -7.68 -11.39 -0.96
C ARG A 274 -8.62 -10.54 -0.09
N GLU A 275 -8.14 -10.06 1.04
CA GLU A 275 -8.91 -9.25 1.98
C GLU A 275 -9.06 -7.82 1.47
N PRO A 276 -10.06 -7.04 1.94
CA PRO A 276 -10.23 -5.65 1.51
C PRO A 276 -8.92 -4.86 1.56
N ILE A 277 -8.70 -3.99 0.56
CA ILE A 277 -7.39 -3.36 0.34
C ILE A 277 -6.88 -2.55 1.54
N TYR A 278 -7.79 -2.06 2.39
CA TYR A 278 -7.46 -1.39 3.64
C TYR A 278 -6.84 -2.30 4.72
N ARG A 279 -6.57 -3.58 4.42
CA ARG A 279 -5.74 -4.50 5.23
C ARG A 279 -4.38 -4.83 4.57
N ASN A 280 -4.09 -4.27 3.39
CA ASN A 280 -2.85 -4.50 2.67
C ASN A 280 -1.74 -3.57 3.19
N VAL A 281 -0.90 -4.11 4.07
CA VAL A 281 0.19 -3.37 4.74
C VAL A 281 1.51 -3.61 4.00
N TRP A 282 2.24 -2.54 3.66
CA TRP A 282 3.54 -2.62 3.01
C TRP A 282 4.58 -3.34 3.89
N GLY A 283 5.19 -4.38 3.37
CA GLY A 283 6.26 -5.13 4.05
C GLY A 283 5.84 -6.02 5.22
N LEU A 284 4.53 -6.17 5.50
CA LEU A 284 4.04 -7.00 6.60
C LEU A 284 4.59 -8.44 6.53
N LEU A 285 4.27 -9.16 5.46
CA LEU A 285 4.68 -10.55 5.22
C LEU A 285 6.17 -10.74 4.94
N HIS A 286 6.94 -9.66 4.79
CA HIS A 286 8.40 -9.75 4.72
C HIS A 286 9.00 -10.26 6.04
N GLU A 287 8.43 -9.84 7.17
CA GLU A 287 8.98 -10.08 8.49
C GLU A 287 7.96 -10.69 9.48
N PHE A 288 6.67 -10.53 9.20
CA PHE A 288 5.58 -10.84 10.12
C PHE A 288 4.47 -11.70 9.47
N GLY A 289 4.10 -12.80 10.13
CA GLY A 289 2.75 -13.34 10.14
C GLY A 289 2.07 -13.06 11.49
N ASP A 290 0.87 -13.58 11.71
CA ASP A 290 0.17 -13.40 12.99
C ASP A 290 0.95 -14.05 14.15
N ALA A 291 1.62 -15.19 13.93
CA ALA A 291 2.50 -15.78 14.96
C ALA A 291 3.69 -14.88 15.34
N GLU A 292 4.32 -14.22 14.37
CA GLU A 292 5.41 -13.27 14.63
C GLU A 292 4.92 -12.02 15.37
N ILE A 293 3.74 -11.50 15.05
CA ILE A 293 3.17 -10.35 15.77
C ILE A 293 2.81 -10.75 17.20
N ALA A 294 2.28 -11.97 17.42
CA ALA A 294 2.04 -12.50 18.76
C ALA A 294 3.34 -12.59 19.57
N SER A 295 4.47 -12.89 18.91
CA SER A 295 5.78 -12.89 19.57
C SER A 295 6.20 -11.50 20.09
N LEU A 296 5.71 -10.40 19.49
CA LEU A 296 5.94 -9.04 20.02
C LEU A 296 5.15 -8.77 21.32
N ILE A 297 4.11 -9.56 21.61
CA ILE A 297 3.30 -9.45 22.83
C ILE A 297 3.94 -10.23 23.97
N ALA A 298 4.62 -11.34 23.68
CA ALA A 298 5.31 -12.18 24.65
C ALA A 298 6.26 -11.35 25.55
N PRO A 299 6.34 -11.64 26.85
CA PRO A 299 5.68 -12.76 27.55
C PRO A 299 4.25 -12.45 28.03
N ARG A 300 3.66 -11.30 27.64
CA ARG A 300 2.38 -10.85 28.20
C ARG A 300 1.21 -11.73 27.74
N PRO A 301 0.16 -11.87 28.58
CA PRO A 301 -1.04 -12.62 28.24
C PRO A 301 -1.67 -12.28 26.88
N LEU A 302 -1.84 -13.31 26.05
CA LEU A 302 -2.53 -13.26 24.77
C LEU A 302 -3.57 -14.38 24.67
N ILE A 303 -4.84 -14.01 24.56
CA ILE A 303 -5.96 -14.91 24.42
C ILE A 303 -6.47 -14.82 22.97
N ILE A 304 -6.52 -15.96 22.30
CA ILE A 304 -7.02 -16.08 20.93
C ILE A 304 -8.35 -16.82 20.97
N GLU A 305 -9.39 -16.20 20.41
CA GLU A 305 -10.73 -16.78 20.37
C GLU A 305 -11.15 -17.05 18.91
N THR A 306 -11.37 -18.32 18.57
CA THR A 306 -11.73 -18.75 17.20
C THR A 306 -13.22 -18.60 16.91
N SER A 307 -13.80 -17.46 17.32
CA SER A 307 -15.16 -17.07 16.97
C SER A 307 -15.31 -16.92 15.46
N ARG A 308 -16.54 -16.99 14.97
CA ARG A 308 -16.83 -16.68 13.58
C ARG A 308 -16.50 -15.22 13.34
N GLY A 309 -15.56 -14.93 12.46
CA GLY A 309 -15.20 -13.55 12.10
C GLY A 309 -16.26 -12.86 11.22
N PRO A 310 -16.16 -11.55 11.02
CA PRO A 310 -17.02 -10.82 10.10
C PRO A 310 -16.88 -11.35 8.67
N GLU A 311 -18.00 -11.44 7.95
CA GLU A 311 -18.05 -11.88 6.56
C GLU A 311 -18.52 -10.74 5.67
N VAL A 312 -17.65 -10.34 4.72
CA VAL A 312 -17.91 -9.25 3.76
C VAL A 312 -17.63 -9.80 2.38
N ILE A 313 -18.64 -9.85 1.52
CA ILE A 313 -18.54 -10.49 0.19
C ILE A 313 -17.80 -9.65 -0.86
N GLY A 314 -17.62 -8.35 -0.60
CA GLY A 314 -17.12 -7.36 -1.55
C GLY A 314 -17.28 -5.94 -1.03
N PRO A 315 -16.71 -4.93 -1.70
CA PRO A 315 -17.01 -3.53 -1.39
C PRO A 315 -18.49 -3.20 -1.66
N PRO A 316 -19.01 -2.06 -1.14
CA PRO A 316 -20.33 -1.55 -1.51
C PRO A 316 -20.55 -1.57 -3.02
N THR A 317 -21.76 -1.95 -3.47
CA THR A 317 -22.02 -2.13 -4.90
C THR A 317 -21.87 -0.81 -5.66
N ALA A 318 -21.17 -0.86 -6.80
CA ALA A 318 -21.06 0.28 -7.69
C ALA A 318 -22.46 0.74 -8.15
N ARG A 319 -22.69 2.05 -8.14
CA ARG A 319 -23.96 2.68 -8.51
C ARG A 319 -23.71 3.98 -9.26
N ASN A 320 -24.77 4.60 -9.80
CA ASN A 320 -24.61 5.80 -10.62
C ASN A 320 -23.84 6.90 -9.87
N GLY A 321 -22.72 7.34 -10.44
CA GLY A 321 -21.81 8.33 -9.84
C GLY A 321 -20.93 7.83 -8.69
N ARG A 322 -20.91 6.52 -8.40
CA ARG A 322 -20.12 5.90 -7.32
C ARG A 322 -19.55 4.55 -7.78
N GLY A 323 -18.27 4.55 -8.13
CA GLY A 323 -17.53 3.36 -8.56
C GLY A 323 -16.06 3.42 -8.13
N GLY A 324 -15.30 2.41 -8.54
CA GLY A 324 -13.85 2.38 -8.40
C GLY A 324 -13.29 1.74 -7.12
N ALA A 325 -14.10 1.11 -6.27
CA ALA A 325 -13.61 0.35 -5.11
C ALA A 325 -12.78 -0.87 -5.50
N ALA A 326 -11.75 -1.18 -4.70
CA ALA A 326 -10.95 -2.37 -4.89
C ALA A 326 -11.74 -3.64 -4.52
N PRO A 327 -11.59 -4.75 -5.26
CA PRO A 327 -12.21 -6.02 -4.89
C PRO A 327 -11.60 -6.56 -3.59
N GLY A 328 -12.33 -7.36 -2.83
CA GLY A 328 -11.79 -8.01 -1.63
C GLY A 328 -12.90 -8.49 -0.73
N GLN A 329 -12.65 -9.57 0.00
CA GLN A 329 -13.65 -10.19 0.86
C GLN A 329 -13.08 -10.49 2.24
N LEU A 330 -13.94 -10.40 3.25
CA LEU A 330 -13.65 -10.97 4.56
C LEU A 330 -14.39 -12.29 4.67
N VAL A 331 -13.64 -13.33 5.04
CA VAL A 331 -14.18 -14.64 5.40
C VAL A 331 -13.76 -14.93 6.82
N SER A 332 -14.62 -15.65 7.56
CA SER A 332 -14.26 -16.08 8.92
C SER A 332 -12.94 -16.85 8.89
N PRO A 333 -11.99 -16.53 9.79
CA PRO A 333 -10.75 -17.29 9.94
C PRO A 333 -11.04 -18.79 10.11
N PRO A 334 -10.41 -19.68 9.31
CA PRO A 334 -10.53 -21.11 9.52
C PRO A 334 -9.91 -21.50 10.87
N ILE A 335 -10.64 -22.29 11.67
CA ILE A 335 -10.19 -22.71 13.01
C ILE A 335 -8.81 -23.38 12.96
N GLU A 336 -8.58 -24.24 11.96
CA GLU A 336 -7.29 -24.93 11.82
C GLU A 336 -6.14 -23.97 11.43
N SER A 337 -6.42 -22.91 10.67
CA SER A 337 -5.41 -21.90 10.37
C SER A 337 -5.05 -21.10 11.63
N ALA A 338 -6.06 -20.68 12.41
CA ALA A 338 -5.85 -20.01 13.69
C ALA A 338 -5.06 -20.91 14.67
N LYS A 339 -5.40 -22.21 14.75
CA LYS A 339 -4.67 -23.21 15.54
C LYS A 339 -3.21 -23.32 15.12
N SER A 340 -2.95 -23.38 13.82
CA SER A 340 -1.59 -23.50 13.29
C SER A 340 -0.74 -22.29 13.67
N GLU A 341 -1.25 -21.07 13.47
CA GLU A 341 -0.54 -19.86 13.89
C GLU A 341 -0.38 -19.76 15.41
N TYR A 342 -1.40 -20.18 16.17
CA TYR A 342 -1.33 -20.20 17.64
C TYR A 342 -0.22 -21.12 18.13
N ASN A 343 -0.10 -22.32 17.54
CA ASN A 343 0.94 -23.26 17.91
C ASN A 343 2.34 -22.68 17.62
N ARG A 344 2.53 -22.03 16.47
CA ARG A 344 3.78 -21.32 16.14
C ARG A 344 4.10 -20.22 17.16
N ALA A 345 3.10 -19.40 17.54
CA ALA A 345 3.29 -18.37 18.56
C ALA A 345 3.59 -18.98 19.94
N ARG A 346 2.94 -20.09 20.30
CA ARG A 346 3.10 -20.76 21.58
C ARG A 346 4.51 -21.31 21.80
N GLU A 347 5.21 -21.73 20.75
CA GLU A 347 6.62 -22.15 20.85
C GLU A 347 7.49 -21.05 21.46
N VAL A 348 7.28 -19.78 21.08
CA VAL A 348 7.99 -18.63 21.68
C VAL A 348 7.69 -18.50 23.18
N TYR A 349 6.42 -18.63 23.57
CA TYR A 349 6.01 -18.55 24.98
C TYR A 349 6.59 -19.73 25.80
N GLN A 350 6.71 -20.91 25.21
CA GLN A 350 7.34 -22.08 25.84
C GLN A 350 8.84 -21.88 26.07
N GLU A 351 9.57 -21.35 25.09
CA GLU A 351 10.99 -21.03 25.24
C GLU A 351 11.22 -19.96 26.31
N LEU A 352 10.25 -19.07 26.54
CA LEU A 352 10.26 -18.08 27.63
C LEU A 352 9.77 -18.61 28.99
N GLY A 353 9.35 -19.88 29.07
CA GLY A 353 8.79 -20.48 30.29
C GLY A 353 7.51 -19.79 30.79
N CYS A 354 6.71 -19.26 29.88
CA CYS A 354 5.44 -18.59 30.17
C CYS A 354 4.31 -19.07 29.26
N GLU A 355 4.28 -20.36 28.91
CA GLU A 355 3.26 -20.96 28.05
C GLU A 355 1.84 -20.83 28.59
N ASP A 356 1.69 -20.63 29.90
CA ASP A 356 0.41 -20.35 30.55
C ASP A 356 -0.13 -18.94 30.27
N ASN A 357 0.65 -18.07 29.60
CA ASN A 357 0.22 -16.74 29.19
C ASN A 357 -0.33 -16.70 27.75
N ILE A 358 -0.35 -17.81 27.02
CA ILE A 358 -0.98 -17.85 25.69
C ILE A 358 -2.11 -18.88 25.66
N HIS A 359 -3.29 -18.46 25.21
CA HIS A 359 -4.49 -19.29 25.25
C HIS A 359 -5.20 -19.31 23.90
N LEU A 360 -5.82 -20.46 23.60
CA LEU A 360 -6.70 -20.63 22.45
C LEU A 360 -8.03 -21.19 22.92
N PHE A 361 -9.10 -20.45 22.68
CA PHE A 361 -10.47 -20.88 22.94
C PHE A 361 -11.26 -21.00 21.64
N SER A 362 -12.07 -22.06 21.55
CA SER A 362 -12.95 -22.34 20.43
C SER A 362 -14.38 -22.49 20.93
N PRO A 363 -15.11 -21.38 21.11
CA PRO A 363 -16.45 -21.42 21.68
C PRO A 363 -17.42 -22.19 20.78
N GLU A 364 -18.32 -22.97 21.38
CA GLU A 364 -19.27 -23.84 20.67
C GLU A 364 -20.25 -23.05 19.78
N ASP A 365 -20.74 -21.92 20.28
CA ASP A 365 -21.64 -21.02 19.55
C ASP A 365 -20.90 -20.16 18.50
N ARG A 366 -19.56 -20.20 18.53
CA ARG A 366 -18.66 -19.40 17.70
C ARG A 366 -18.91 -17.89 17.82
N LEU A 367 -19.50 -17.42 18.92
CA LEU A 367 -19.66 -16.00 19.21
C LEU A 367 -18.41 -15.44 19.91
N SER A 368 -18.24 -14.13 19.86
CA SER A 368 -17.16 -13.46 20.58
C SER A 368 -17.50 -13.31 22.05
N GLY A 369 -16.49 -13.29 22.92
CA GLY A 369 -16.67 -13.00 24.34
C GLY A 369 -17.22 -14.17 25.16
N SER A 370 -16.81 -15.39 24.83
CA SER A 370 -17.16 -16.58 25.63
C SER A 370 -16.72 -16.44 27.09
N ASN A 371 -17.40 -17.16 27.98
CA ASN A 371 -17.14 -17.10 29.42
C ASN A 371 -15.71 -17.52 29.77
N GLU A 372 -15.15 -18.50 29.06
CA GLU A 372 -13.77 -18.94 29.19
C GLU A 372 -12.80 -17.82 28.81
N THR A 373 -13.01 -17.18 27.65
CA THR A 373 -12.21 -16.05 27.18
C THR A 373 -12.23 -14.89 28.18
N VAL A 374 -13.43 -14.46 28.60
CA VAL A 374 -13.58 -13.32 29.52
C VAL A 374 -13.02 -13.65 30.90
N SER A 375 -13.23 -14.88 31.41
CA SER A 375 -12.68 -15.31 32.69
C SER A 375 -11.16 -15.35 32.68
N THR A 376 -10.54 -15.94 31.65
CA THR A 376 -9.08 -15.96 31.51
C THR A 376 -8.52 -14.56 31.38
N PHE A 377 -9.12 -13.70 30.55
CA PHE A 377 -8.70 -12.32 30.39
C PHE A 377 -8.74 -11.53 31.71
N ARG A 378 -9.79 -11.70 32.52
CA ARG A 378 -9.89 -11.09 33.86
C ARG A 378 -8.79 -11.59 34.81
N THR A 379 -8.55 -12.89 34.84
CA THR A 379 -7.46 -13.49 35.62
C THR A 379 -6.09 -12.94 35.19
N SER A 380 -5.86 -12.80 33.89
CA SER A 380 -4.63 -12.19 33.34
C SER A 380 -4.43 -10.73 33.74
N LEU A 381 -5.51 -10.02 34.08
CA LEU A 381 -5.47 -8.66 34.64
C LEU A 381 -5.40 -8.65 36.18
N GLY A 382 -5.21 -9.81 36.83
CA GLY A 382 -5.10 -9.94 38.28
C GLY A 382 -6.43 -9.94 39.04
N ILE A 383 -7.55 -10.24 38.36
CA ILE A 383 -8.89 -10.27 38.96
C ILE A 383 -9.28 -11.71 39.27
N GLU A 384 -9.29 -12.09 40.55
CA GLU A 384 -9.53 -13.48 41.00
C GLU A 384 -11.01 -13.82 41.28
N ASN A 385 -11.90 -12.83 41.32
CA ASN A 385 -13.31 -13.07 41.61
C ASN A 385 -14.00 -13.80 40.45
N PRO A 386 -14.88 -14.80 40.73
CA PRO A 386 -15.60 -15.52 39.69
C PRO A 386 -16.37 -14.54 38.80
N HIS A 387 -16.29 -14.77 37.49
CA HIS A 387 -17.07 -14.00 36.53
C HIS A 387 -18.54 -14.27 36.79
N ASN A 388 -19.31 -13.21 36.99
CA ASN A 388 -20.74 -13.30 37.23
C ASN A 388 -21.45 -12.67 36.04
N ASP A 389 -21.98 -13.54 35.18
CA ASP A 389 -22.61 -13.15 33.91
C ASP A 389 -24.05 -12.66 34.17
N ASN A 390 -24.17 -11.59 34.96
CA ASN A 390 -25.47 -11.07 35.37
C ASN A 390 -26.08 -10.25 34.23
N ASN A 391 -26.76 -10.94 33.31
CA ASN A 391 -27.34 -10.37 32.09
C ASN A 391 -28.65 -9.57 32.33
N GLN A 392 -28.74 -8.79 33.41
CA GLN A 392 -29.90 -7.93 33.64
C GLN A 392 -29.98 -6.79 32.63
N PRO A 393 -31.12 -6.57 31.96
CA PRO A 393 -31.28 -5.53 30.94
C PRO A 393 -30.83 -4.15 31.44
N LEU A 394 -30.19 -3.37 30.58
CA LEU A 394 -29.83 -1.99 30.90
C LEU A 394 -31.08 -1.12 31.01
N SER A 395 -31.06 -0.20 31.97
CA SER A 395 -32.01 0.90 32.03
C SER A 395 -31.55 2.00 31.07
N VAL A 396 -32.11 2.01 29.86
CA VAL A 396 -31.80 2.99 28.81
C VAL A 396 -32.55 4.29 29.10
N GLN A 397 -31.81 5.39 29.23
CA GLN A 397 -32.35 6.69 29.66
C GLN A 397 -32.68 7.62 28.49
N THR A 398 -32.13 7.36 27.30
CA THR A 398 -32.39 8.15 26.09
C THR A 398 -32.91 7.24 24.98
N THR A 399 -34.09 7.53 24.44
CA THR A 399 -34.59 6.90 23.19
C THR A 399 -34.01 7.55 21.94
N GLU A 400 -33.41 8.74 22.09
CA GLU A 400 -32.62 9.38 21.05
C GLU A 400 -31.21 8.79 21.07
N THR A 401 -30.99 7.79 20.22
CA THR A 401 -29.65 7.45 19.76
C THR A 401 -29.08 8.71 19.12
N ASP A 402 -28.10 9.37 19.76
CA ASP A 402 -27.28 10.37 19.06
C ASP A 402 -26.87 9.78 17.71
N ASP A 403 -27.01 10.59 16.67
CA ASP A 403 -26.92 10.16 15.28
C ASP A 403 -25.58 9.47 15.00
N TYR A 404 -25.59 8.13 14.95
CA TYR A 404 -24.43 7.30 14.63
C TYR A 404 -23.80 7.76 13.32
N GLU A 405 -24.61 8.17 12.35
CA GLU A 405 -24.16 8.72 11.08
C GLU A 405 -23.36 10.01 11.29
N ALA A 406 -23.83 10.92 12.16
CA ALA A 406 -23.09 12.13 12.47
C ALA A 406 -21.75 11.83 13.18
N ARG A 407 -21.68 10.80 14.04
CA ARG A 407 -20.41 10.35 14.65
C ARG A 407 -19.46 9.79 13.59
N GLN A 408 -19.96 8.89 12.74
CA GLN A 408 -19.19 8.32 11.64
C GLN A 408 -18.66 9.40 10.70
N GLN A 409 -19.51 10.34 10.27
CA GLN A 409 -19.11 11.43 9.40
C GLN A 409 -18.02 12.29 10.03
N ARG A 410 -18.14 12.65 11.32
CA ARG A 410 -17.12 13.44 12.01
C ARG A 410 -15.79 12.69 12.09
N GLN A 411 -15.81 11.45 12.57
CA GLN A 411 -14.60 10.63 12.71
C GLN A 411 -13.91 10.38 11.36
N PHE A 412 -14.71 10.12 10.31
CA PHE A 412 -14.22 10.01 8.93
C PHE A 412 -13.55 11.30 8.47
N MET A 413 -14.24 12.45 8.56
CA MET A 413 -13.72 13.72 8.09
C MET A 413 -12.49 14.20 8.88
N GLN A 414 -12.40 13.90 10.17
CA GLN A 414 -11.21 14.18 10.96
C GLN A 414 -9.97 13.43 10.41
N LEU A 415 -10.12 12.13 10.08
CA LEU A 415 -9.03 11.36 9.46
C LEU A 415 -8.71 11.85 8.05
N VAL A 416 -9.71 12.19 7.23
CA VAL A 416 -9.48 12.83 5.92
C VAL A 416 -8.67 14.13 6.09
N ASN A 417 -9.08 15.01 7.00
CA ASN A 417 -8.42 16.29 7.24
C ASN A 417 -6.97 16.12 7.73
N LEU A 418 -6.73 15.17 8.63
CA LEU A 418 -5.38 14.81 9.06
C LEU A 418 -4.51 14.39 7.87
N THR A 419 -5.00 13.48 7.03
CA THR A 419 -4.26 13.02 5.85
C THR A 419 -4.03 14.15 4.86
N GLN A 420 -4.98 15.07 4.68
CA GLN A 420 -4.79 16.26 3.84
C GLN A 420 -3.78 17.24 4.44
N ARG A 421 -3.65 17.34 5.78
CA ARG A 421 -2.55 18.09 6.39
C ARG A 421 -1.21 17.46 6.07
N PHE A 422 -1.08 16.14 6.24
CA PHE A 422 0.15 15.44 5.86
C PHE A 422 0.49 15.59 4.38
N LEU A 423 -0.51 15.67 3.49
CA LEU A 423 -0.29 15.99 2.08
C LEU A 423 0.32 17.39 1.90
N ARG A 424 -0.17 18.40 2.62
CA ARG A 424 0.40 19.77 2.57
C ARG A 424 1.83 19.83 3.11
N GLU A 425 2.13 19.01 4.12
CA GLU A 425 3.47 18.91 4.73
C GLU A 425 4.45 18.04 3.92
N ALA A 426 3.94 17.26 2.95
CA ALA A 426 4.71 16.28 2.19
C ALA A 426 5.92 16.89 1.48
N GLU A 427 5.77 18.08 0.89
CA GLU A 427 6.87 18.78 0.22
C GLU A 427 8.01 19.12 1.20
N THR A 428 7.69 19.61 2.41
CA THR A 428 8.69 19.91 3.45
C THR A 428 9.44 18.65 3.87
N ARG A 429 8.75 17.53 4.03
CA ARG A 429 9.38 16.25 4.39
C ARG A 429 10.31 15.75 3.28
N ARG A 430 9.94 15.89 2.00
CA ARG A 430 10.84 15.59 0.87
C ARG A 430 12.03 16.54 0.77
N GLN A 431 11.84 17.81 1.13
CA GLN A 431 12.95 18.77 1.23
C GLN A 431 13.99 18.31 2.26
N GLU A 432 13.57 17.83 3.42
CA GLU A 432 14.45 17.29 4.47
C GLU A 432 15.05 15.94 4.10
N PHE A 433 14.24 15.04 3.53
CA PHE A 433 14.64 13.69 3.17
C PHE A 433 15.65 13.66 2.02
N PHE A 434 15.39 14.41 0.95
CA PHE A 434 16.16 14.38 -0.30
C PHE A 434 17.03 15.63 -0.45
N TRP A 435 16.42 16.79 -0.69
CA TRP A 435 17.13 17.96 -1.20
C TRP A 435 18.17 18.55 -0.23
N ASN A 436 17.90 18.54 1.07
CA ASN A 436 18.84 19.01 2.09
C ASN A 436 20.08 18.12 2.25
N LYS A 437 20.04 16.89 1.71
CA LYS A 437 21.14 15.91 1.78
C LYS A 437 21.95 15.84 0.48
N THR A 438 21.52 16.54 -0.57
CA THR A 438 22.17 16.53 -1.89
C THR A 438 23.07 17.74 -2.11
N ASP A 439 24.17 17.56 -2.85
CA ASP A 439 25.14 18.61 -3.17
C ASP A 439 25.19 18.89 -4.69
N THR A 440 24.81 20.10 -5.08
CA THR A 440 24.81 20.55 -6.49
C THR A 440 26.09 21.30 -6.89
N SER A 441 27.17 21.25 -6.11
CA SER A 441 28.42 21.95 -6.41
C SER A 441 29.17 21.40 -7.63
N SER A 442 28.97 20.12 -7.95
CA SER A 442 29.48 19.46 -9.15
C SER A 442 28.65 18.22 -9.47
N LEU A 443 28.76 17.69 -10.70
CA LEU A 443 28.07 16.45 -11.09
C LEU A 443 28.50 15.25 -10.23
N ALA A 444 29.80 15.11 -9.98
CA ALA A 444 30.33 14.03 -9.16
C ALA A 444 29.78 14.07 -7.72
N LYS A 445 29.68 15.27 -7.13
CA LYS A 445 29.09 15.43 -5.79
C LYS A 445 27.59 15.17 -5.77
N TRP A 446 26.88 15.54 -6.84
CA TRP A 446 25.47 15.20 -6.98
C TRP A 446 25.25 13.69 -7.01
N GLU A 447 25.98 12.98 -7.86
CA GLU A 447 25.89 11.52 -7.98
C GLU A 447 26.26 10.82 -6.66
N GLU A 448 27.35 11.24 -6.01
CA GLU A 448 27.78 10.73 -4.70
C GLU A 448 26.69 10.90 -3.63
N THR A 449 26.09 12.09 -3.53
CA THR A 449 25.10 12.39 -2.49
C THR A 449 23.70 11.85 -2.79
N CYS A 450 23.40 11.52 -4.05
CA CYS A 450 22.16 10.84 -4.44
C CYS A 450 22.19 9.32 -4.21
N ALA A 451 23.36 8.71 -3.96
CA ALA A 451 23.50 7.26 -3.84
C ALA A 451 22.59 6.65 -2.75
N ASP A 452 22.55 7.26 -1.57
CA ASP A 452 21.70 6.81 -0.46
C ASP A 452 20.21 6.92 -0.80
N ALA A 453 19.80 8.02 -1.41
CA ALA A 453 18.42 8.21 -1.85
C ALA A 453 18.04 7.20 -2.93
N LYS A 454 18.95 6.89 -3.86
CA LYS A 454 18.72 5.86 -4.88
C LYS A 454 18.59 4.47 -4.28
N SER A 455 19.43 4.10 -3.31
CA SER A 455 19.30 2.83 -2.60
C SER A 455 17.96 2.77 -1.86
N TYR A 456 17.59 3.83 -1.14
CA TYR A 456 16.29 3.90 -0.45
C TYR A 456 15.13 3.77 -1.45
N PHE A 457 15.19 4.46 -2.59
CA PHE A 457 14.16 4.35 -3.63
C PHE A 457 14.00 2.91 -4.11
N TRP A 458 15.12 2.19 -4.30
CA TRP A 458 15.05 0.78 -4.68
C TRP A 458 14.55 -0.12 -3.55
N ASP A 459 15.12 -0.01 -2.36
CA ASP A 459 14.94 -0.99 -1.28
C ASP A 459 13.66 -0.77 -0.47
N GLU A 460 13.26 0.49 -0.26
CA GLU A 460 12.18 0.86 0.64
C GLU A 460 10.88 1.28 -0.08
N VAL A 461 10.98 1.78 -1.33
CA VAL A 461 9.84 2.29 -2.10
C VAL A 461 9.45 1.33 -3.22
N ILE A 462 10.38 0.98 -4.11
CA ILE A 462 10.11 0.05 -5.19
C ILE A 462 10.08 -1.38 -4.66
N GLY A 463 11.00 -1.74 -3.77
CA GLY A 463 11.24 -3.10 -3.31
C GLY A 463 12.17 -3.84 -4.26
N ARG A 464 13.36 -4.23 -3.77
CA ARG A 464 14.37 -4.94 -4.57
C ARG A 464 14.08 -6.44 -4.59
N CYS A 465 13.32 -6.91 -5.59
CA CYS A 465 13.16 -8.35 -5.82
C CYS A 465 14.45 -8.99 -6.40
N PRO A 466 14.62 -10.32 -6.34
CA PRO A 466 15.82 -11.02 -6.82
C PRO A 466 16.17 -10.68 -8.27
N GLU A 467 17.46 -10.73 -8.60
CA GLU A 467 17.92 -10.56 -9.97
C GLU A 467 17.43 -11.71 -10.86
N PRO A 468 17.34 -11.50 -12.20
CA PRO A 468 17.15 -12.59 -13.15
C PRO A 468 18.20 -13.69 -12.99
N ASP A 469 17.79 -14.94 -12.77
CA ASP A 469 18.67 -16.05 -12.32
C ASP A 469 18.90 -17.15 -13.38
N ILE A 470 18.35 -16.99 -14.58
CA ILE A 470 18.52 -17.89 -15.73
C ILE A 470 19.01 -17.11 -16.96
N PRO A 471 19.61 -17.74 -17.99
CA PRO A 471 19.98 -17.05 -19.24
C PRO A 471 18.77 -16.45 -19.97
N ALA A 472 18.98 -15.40 -20.78
CA ALA A 472 17.91 -14.67 -21.46
C ALA A 472 17.16 -15.50 -22.52
N ASN A 473 17.81 -16.51 -23.12
CA ASN A 473 17.24 -17.41 -24.13
C ASN A 473 16.30 -16.71 -25.14
N PRO A 474 16.80 -15.69 -25.88
CA PRO A 474 15.94 -14.88 -26.73
C PRO A 474 15.26 -15.75 -27.80
N LYS A 475 13.94 -15.62 -27.88
CA LYS A 475 13.11 -16.26 -28.90
C LYS A 475 12.44 -15.18 -29.73
N THR A 476 12.49 -15.31 -31.05
CA THR A 476 11.91 -14.31 -31.96
C THR A 476 11.02 -14.91 -33.04
N ARG A 477 10.08 -14.10 -33.52
CA ARG A 477 9.26 -14.39 -34.69
C ARG A 477 9.08 -13.10 -35.49
N LEU A 478 9.40 -13.14 -36.78
CA LEU A 478 9.13 -12.05 -37.70
C LEU A 478 7.62 -11.74 -37.74
N ILE A 479 7.25 -10.47 -37.55
CA ILE A 479 5.84 -10.01 -37.59
C ILE A 479 5.62 -8.80 -38.51
N TYR A 480 6.68 -8.07 -38.87
CA TYR A 480 6.61 -6.93 -39.81
C TYR A 480 7.73 -6.99 -40.84
N ASP A 481 7.42 -6.61 -42.08
CA ASP A 481 8.31 -6.56 -43.24
C ASP A 481 7.96 -5.29 -44.02
N GLU A 482 8.34 -4.14 -43.44
CA GLU A 482 8.04 -2.80 -43.97
C GLU A 482 9.20 -2.30 -44.84
N PRO A 483 9.01 -1.30 -45.72
CA PRO A 483 10.04 -0.93 -46.71
C PRO A 483 11.40 -0.43 -46.16
N LYS A 484 11.46 -0.05 -44.89
CA LYS A 484 12.66 0.52 -44.24
C LYS A 484 13.15 -0.29 -43.05
N TRP A 485 12.32 -1.18 -42.52
CA TRP A 485 12.62 -1.88 -41.29
C TRP A 485 11.85 -3.20 -41.21
N THR A 486 12.48 -4.13 -40.51
CA THR A 486 11.94 -5.44 -40.19
C THR A 486 11.57 -5.50 -38.70
N GLY A 487 10.43 -6.10 -38.36
CA GLY A 487 9.94 -6.15 -36.98
C GLY A 487 9.79 -7.58 -36.44
N TYR A 488 10.33 -7.81 -35.24
CA TYR A 488 10.32 -9.10 -34.56
C TYR A 488 9.55 -9.02 -33.26
N GLU A 489 8.67 -9.99 -33.04
CA GLU A 489 8.16 -10.31 -31.73
C GLU A 489 9.25 -11.03 -30.92
N VAL A 490 9.46 -10.65 -29.66
CA VAL A 490 10.57 -11.13 -28.82
C VAL A 490 10.05 -11.59 -27.46
N THR A 491 10.55 -12.73 -26.98
CA THR A 491 10.47 -13.10 -25.56
C THR A 491 11.86 -13.35 -24.98
N LEU A 492 12.07 -12.90 -23.75
CA LEU A 492 13.29 -13.13 -22.97
C LEU A 492 12.92 -13.85 -21.68
N ASP A 493 13.56 -14.96 -21.37
CA ASP A 493 13.41 -15.60 -20.07
C ASP A 493 13.97 -14.65 -18.98
N VAL A 494 13.31 -14.51 -17.82
CA VAL A 494 13.72 -13.61 -16.72
C VAL A 494 14.05 -14.42 -15.48
N TRP A 495 13.06 -15.15 -14.96
CA TRP A 495 13.22 -16.17 -13.92
C TRP A 495 12.68 -17.49 -14.44
N LYS A 496 12.91 -18.57 -13.70
CA LYS A 496 12.24 -19.83 -13.99
C LYS A 496 10.72 -19.63 -14.11
N ASP A 497 10.17 -20.01 -15.26
CA ASP A 497 8.76 -19.91 -15.62
C ASP A 497 8.21 -18.46 -15.72
N VAL A 498 9.09 -17.46 -15.90
CA VAL A 498 8.69 -16.06 -16.14
C VAL A 498 9.49 -15.49 -17.31
N PHE A 499 8.81 -14.85 -18.25
CA PHE A 499 9.43 -14.19 -19.38
C PHE A 499 9.08 -12.69 -19.45
N ALA A 500 9.87 -11.91 -20.18
CA ALA A 500 9.55 -10.58 -20.66
C ALA A 500 9.18 -10.67 -22.14
N TYR A 501 8.31 -9.79 -22.60
CA TYR A 501 7.73 -9.79 -23.94
C TYR A 501 7.84 -8.39 -24.58
N GLY A 502 8.06 -8.31 -25.89
CA GLY A 502 8.04 -7.04 -26.61
C GLY A 502 8.21 -7.18 -28.12
N ILE A 503 8.30 -6.04 -28.80
CA ILE A 503 8.53 -5.95 -30.25
C ILE A 503 9.82 -5.17 -30.51
N LEU A 504 10.74 -5.75 -31.27
CA LEU A 504 11.96 -5.11 -31.76
C LEU A 504 11.77 -4.69 -33.22
N LEU A 505 11.95 -3.41 -33.56
CA LEU A 505 12.00 -2.92 -34.93
C LEU A 505 13.45 -2.60 -35.31
N LEU A 506 13.89 -3.15 -36.44
CA LEU A 506 15.26 -3.10 -36.93
C LEU A 506 15.30 -2.43 -38.31
N PRO A 507 15.92 -1.25 -38.46
CA PRO A 507 16.16 -0.65 -39.77
C PRO A 507 16.94 -1.58 -40.71
N ASP A 508 16.51 -1.69 -41.97
CA ASP A 508 17.06 -2.65 -42.92
C ASP A 508 18.42 -2.21 -43.52
N ASP A 509 18.78 -0.94 -43.34
CA ASP A 509 19.99 -0.33 -43.89
C ASP A 509 21.18 -0.32 -42.90
N ILE A 510 21.08 -1.05 -41.79
CA ILE A 510 22.17 -1.23 -40.82
C ILE A 510 23.34 -1.97 -41.50
N LYS A 511 24.53 -1.37 -41.46
CA LYS A 511 25.74 -1.99 -42.00
C LYS A 511 26.35 -2.97 -41.00
N SER A 512 27.13 -3.94 -41.49
CA SER A 512 27.72 -5.01 -40.67
C SER A 512 28.67 -4.54 -39.56
N ASP A 513 29.23 -3.33 -39.68
CA ASP A 513 30.13 -2.68 -38.72
C ASP A 513 29.49 -1.49 -38.00
N GLU A 514 28.20 -1.24 -38.24
CA GLU A 514 27.46 -0.11 -37.69
C GLU A 514 26.72 -0.49 -36.41
N LYS A 515 26.88 0.34 -35.37
CA LYS A 515 26.08 0.27 -34.15
C LYS A 515 25.16 1.48 -34.06
N ARG A 516 23.87 1.23 -33.84
CA ARG A 516 22.83 2.26 -33.80
C ARG A 516 22.27 2.45 -32.40
N PRO A 517 21.81 3.67 -32.09
CA PRO A 517 21.09 3.93 -30.86
C PRO A 517 19.75 3.20 -30.83
N VAL A 518 19.30 2.86 -29.62
CA VAL A 518 18.01 2.21 -29.37
C VAL A 518 17.09 3.18 -28.67
N VAL A 519 15.80 3.17 -29.00
CA VAL A 519 14.76 3.82 -28.21
C VAL A 519 13.79 2.78 -27.69
N VAL A 520 13.74 2.63 -26.37
CA VAL A 520 12.72 1.82 -25.69
C VAL A 520 11.42 2.63 -25.66
N CYS A 521 10.39 2.09 -26.32
CA CYS A 521 9.12 2.75 -26.59
C CYS A 521 8.00 2.13 -25.74
N GLN A 522 7.68 2.73 -24.60
CA GLN A 522 6.74 2.18 -23.64
C GLN A 522 5.31 2.69 -23.83
N HIS A 523 4.36 1.77 -23.97
CA HIS A 523 2.92 2.05 -23.91
C HIS A 523 2.40 2.17 -22.46
N GLY A 524 1.22 2.76 -22.30
CA GLY A 524 0.49 2.93 -21.05
C GLY A 524 -0.43 1.77 -20.66
N LEU A 525 -1.29 2.05 -19.68
CA LEU A 525 -2.23 1.12 -19.03
C LEU A 525 -3.14 0.42 -20.06
N GLU A 526 -3.29 -0.90 -19.93
CA GLU A 526 -4.06 -1.78 -20.84
C GLU A 526 -3.62 -1.73 -22.33
N GLY A 527 -2.51 -1.05 -22.63
CA GLY A 527 -1.92 -1.00 -23.96
C GLY A 527 -1.07 -2.22 -24.28
N ARG A 528 -0.58 -2.25 -25.53
CA ARG A 528 0.28 -3.31 -26.06
C ARG A 528 1.48 -2.72 -26.83
N PRO A 529 2.59 -3.46 -26.96
CA PRO A 529 3.71 -3.09 -27.83
C PRO A 529 3.28 -2.65 -29.23
N GLN A 530 2.30 -3.34 -29.81
CA GLN A 530 1.76 -3.07 -31.14
C GLN A 530 1.17 -1.65 -31.25
N ASP A 531 0.60 -1.09 -30.18
CA ASP A 531 0.01 0.26 -30.22
C ASP A 531 1.05 1.34 -30.52
N THR A 532 2.33 1.05 -30.26
CA THR A 532 3.48 1.93 -30.54
C THR A 532 4.23 1.54 -31.82
N ALA A 533 4.18 0.27 -32.21
CA ALA A 533 5.03 -0.33 -33.24
C ALA A 533 4.31 -0.61 -34.57
N ASP A 534 2.99 -0.77 -34.57
CA ASP A 534 2.23 -1.09 -35.79
C ASP A 534 1.73 0.18 -36.48
N PRO A 535 2.17 0.50 -37.72
CA PRO A 535 1.73 1.68 -38.45
C PRO A 535 0.25 1.63 -38.85
N ASN A 536 -0.40 0.45 -38.80
CA ASN A 536 -1.81 0.29 -39.15
C ASN A 536 -2.75 0.53 -37.96
N ILE A 537 -2.22 0.56 -36.74
CA ILE A 537 -2.99 0.84 -35.52
C ILE A 537 -3.05 2.35 -35.32
N LYS A 538 -4.26 2.91 -35.44
CA LYS A 538 -4.52 4.31 -35.08
C LYS A 538 -4.76 4.41 -33.57
N SER A 539 -3.77 4.94 -32.86
CA SER A 539 -3.78 5.11 -31.41
C SER A 539 -3.23 6.48 -31.02
N VAL A 540 -3.34 6.81 -29.73
CA VAL A 540 -2.73 8.02 -29.14
C VAL A 540 -1.19 8.03 -29.20
N TYR A 541 -0.57 6.90 -29.54
CA TYR A 541 0.88 6.77 -29.69
C TYR A 541 1.35 7.16 -31.09
N HIS A 542 0.44 7.21 -32.08
CA HIS A 542 0.77 7.51 -33.48
C HIS A 542 1.89 6.62 -34.05
N SER A 543 1.99 5.37 -33.58
CA SER A 543 3.03 4.42 -33.98
C SER A 543 4.46 4.99 -33.89
N TYR A 544 4.76 5.79 -32.85
CA TYR A 544 6.03 6.51 -32.73
C TYR A 544 7.28 5.61 -32.76
N ALA A 545 7.17 4.32 -32.36
CA ALA A 545 8.29 3.38 -32.47
C ALA A 545 8.61 3.07 -33.95
N ALA A 546 7.59 2.85 -34.78
CA ALA A 546 7.75 2.69 -36.23
C ALA A 546 8.31 3.97 -36.88
N GLN A 547 7.82 5.13 -36.46
CA GLN A 547 8.33 6.42 -36.97
C GLN A 547 9.80 6.67 -36.61
N LEU A 548 10.25 6.22 -35.44
CA LEU A 548 11.67 6.27 -35.05
C LEU A 548 12.50 5.25 -35.84
N ALA A 549 11.96 4.06 -36.11
CA ALA A 549 12.59 3.08 -36.99
C ALA A 549 12.77 3.63 -38.43
N ASP A 550 11.78 4.34 -38.96
CA ASP A 550 11.86 5.03 -40.26
C ASP A 550 12.96 6.11 -40.33
N ARG A 551 13.39 6.60 -39.15
CA ARG A 551 14.47 7.59 -38.95
C ARG A 551 15.82 6.92 -38.64
N GLY A 552 15.88 5.59 -38.66
CA GLY A 552 17.10 4.81 -38.51
C GLY A 552 17.44 4.41 -37.07
N PHE A 553 16.59 4.71 -36.08
CA PHE A 553 16.77 4.16 -34.72
C PHE A 553 16.38 2.69 -34.69
N ILE A 554 17.04 1.90 -33.85
CA ILE A 554 16.47 0.63 -33.41
C ILE A 554 15.41 0.96 -32.37
N THR A 555 14.25 0.31 -32.41
CA THR A 555 13.24 0.49 -31.36
C THR A 555 12.86 -0.81 -30.71
N TYR A 556 12.63 -0.77 -29.40
CA TYR A 556 12.11 -1.89 -28.65
C TYR A 556 10.89 -1.45 -27.85
N ALA A 557 9.74 -2.05 -28.11
CA ALA A 557 8.49 -1.79 -27.40
C ALA A 557 8.21 -2.95 -26.43
N PRO A 558 8.59 -2.86 -25.15
CA PRO A 558 8.28 -3.88 -24.16
C PRO A 558 6.81 -3.85 -23.73
N GLN A 559 6.30 -5.04 -23.41
CA GLN A 559 5.09 -5.19 -22.61
C GLN A 559 5.46 -5.15 -21.13
N ASN A 560 4.82 -4.24 -20.41
CA ASN A 560 4.79 -4.26 -18.94
C ASN A 560 3.49 -4.95 -18.45
N PRO A 561 3.46 -5.50 -17.22
CA PRO A 561 2.32 -6.20 -16.64
C PRO A 561 1.22 -5.23 -16.18
N TYR A 562 0.64 -4.49 -17.12
CA TYR A 562 -0.46 -3.54 -16.88
C TYR A 562 -1.70 -3.87 -17.73
N ILE A 563 -1.94 -5.16 -17.99
CA ILE A 563 -3.06 -5.63 -18.83
C ILE A 563 -3.92 -6.65 -18.08
N GLY A 564 -5.21 -6.67 -18.37
CA GLY A 564 -6.16 -7.65 -17.80
C GLY A 564 -6.86 -7.13 -16.55
N GLN A 565 -6.95 -5.81 -16.38
CA GLN A 565 -7.67 -5.15 -15.29
C GLN A 565 -7.22 -5.64 -13.91
N ASP A 566 -8.07 -6.32 -13.15
CA ASP A 566 -7.72 -6.81 -11.82
C ASP A 566 -6.63 -7.89 -11.85
N ALA A 567 -6.44 -8.58 -12.97
CA ALA A 567 -5.44 -9.64 -13.10
C ALA A 567 -4.03 -9.16 -12.74
N PHE A 568 -3.62 -8.00 -13.26
CA PHE A 568 -2.30 -7.45 -12.93
C PHE A 568 -2.32 -6.68 -11.60
N ARG A 569 -3.43 -6.02 -11.25
CA ARG A 569 -3.52 -5.27 -9.99
C ARG A 569 -3.41 -6.17 -8.76
N VAL A 570 -3.87 -7.42 -8.86
CA VAL A 570 -3.69 -8.45 -7.81
C VAL A 570 -2.21 -8.76 -7.57
N ILE A 571 -1.35 -8.69 -8.60
CA ILE A 571 0.10 -8.86 -8.44
C ILE A 571 0.65 -7.82 -7.46
N GLN A 572 0.26 -6.55 -7.61
CA GLN A 572 0.68 -5.52 -6.67
C GLN A 572 0.17 -5.78 -5.25
N ARG A 573 -1.08 -6.23 -5.09
CA ARG A 573 -1.63 -6.57 -3.78
C ARG A 573 -0.88 -7.73 -3.11
N LYS A 574 -0.40 -8.70 -3.89
CA LYS A 574 0.46 -9.78 -3.43
C LYS A 574 1.88 -9.30 -3.10
N ALA A 575 2.41 -8.38 -3.91
CA ALA A 575 3.76 -7.85 -3.79
C ALA A 575 3.92 -6.95 -2.55
N ASN A 576 2.97 -6.05 -2.29
CA ASN A 576 3.08 -5.04 -1.23
C ASN A 576 3.40 -5.63 0.15
N PRO A 577 2.72 -6.71 0.63
CA PRO A 577 3.04 -7.30 1.93
C PRO A 577 4.44 -7.91 2.01
N ILE A 578 5.05 -8.34 0.90
CA ILE A 578 6.43 -8.83 0.89
C ILE A 578 7.45 -7.73 0.56
N LYS A 579 7.04 -6.46 0.69
CA LYS A 579 7.85 -5.25 0.45
C LYS A 579 8.27 -5.09 -1.01
N TRP A 580 7.45 -5.56 -1.94
CA TRP A 580 7.63 -5.39 -3.38
C TRP A 580 6.47 -4.58 -3.97
N SER A 581 6.73 -3.89 -5.08
CA SER A 581 5.69 -3.26 -5.89
C SER A 581 5.61 -3.94 -7.26
N LEU A 582 4.64 -3.54 -8.08
CA LEU A 582 4.63 -3.96 -9.49
C LEU A 582 5.92 -3.52 -10.22
N PHE A 583 6.50 -2.38 -9.81
CA PHE A 583 7.76 -1.89 -10.35
C PHE A 583 8.98 -2.71 -9.94
N SER A 584 8.94 -3.49 -8.85
CA SER A 584 10.00 -4.46 -8.53
C SER A 584 10.22 -5.41 -9.71
N LEU A 585 9.13 -5.97 -10.22
CA LEU A 585 9.14 -6.95 -11.30
C LEU A 585 9.55 -6.31 -12.62
N ILE A 586 9.03 -5.12 -12.89
CA ILE A 586 9.27 -4.37 -14.14
C ILE A 586 10.71 -3.91 -14.25
N VAL A 587 11.30 -3.41 -13.17
CA VAL A 587 12.73 -3.03 -13.17
C VAL A 587 13.59 -4.22 -13.58
N ARG A 588 13.31 -5.43 -13.08
CA ARG A 588 14.07 -6.64 -13.45
C ARG A 588 13.81 -7.11 -14.89
N GLN A 589 12.59 -6.95 -15.40
CA GLN A 589 12.30 -7.18 -16.83
C GLN A 589 13.11 -6.21 -17.71
N HIS A 590 13.17 -4.93 -17.35
CA HIS A 590 13.96 -3.93 -18.07
C HIS A 590 15.47 -4.16 -17.96
N GLU A 591 15.96 -4.61 -16.80
CA GLU A 591 17.36 -4.97 -16.61
C GLU A 591 17.75 -6.11 -17.57
N ARG A 592 16.91 -7.16 -17.64
CA ARG A 592 17.05 -8.25 -18.62
C ARG A 592 16.98 -7.78 -20.07
N THR A 593 16.06 -6.86 -20.38
CA THR A 593 15.96 -6.24 -21.71
C THR A 593 17.24 -5.49 -22.09
N LEU A 594 17.78 -4.67 -21.18
CA LEU A 594 18.98 -3.87 -21.43
C LEU A 594 20.21 -4.75 -21.62
N ASP A 595 20.35 -5.81 -20.82
CA ASP A 595 21.43 -6.79 -20.97
C ASP A 595 21.39 -7.45 -22.35
N TRP A 596 20.22 -7.93 -22.78
CA TRP A 596 20.08 -8.56 -24.10
C TRP A 596 20.29 -7.57 -25.26
N LEU A 597 19.75 -6.34 -25.15
CA LEU A 597 19.95 -5.32 -26.18
C LEU A 597 21.44 -4.99 -26.34
N ALA A 598 22.19 -4.88 -25.25
CA ALA A 598 23.63 -4.60 -25.28
C ALA A 598 24.46 -5.72 -25.95
N GLU A 599 23.97 -6.97 -25.92
CA GLU A 599 24.61 -8.11 -26.60
C GLU A 599 24.40 -8.11 -28.12
N LEU A 600 23.41 -7.37 -28.64
CA LEU A 600 23.14 -7.34 -30.08
C LEU A 600 24.27 -6.60 -30.83
N PRO A 601 24.86 -7.20 -31.88
CA PRO A 601 26.09 -6.68 -32.49
C PRO A 601 25.92 -5.30 -33.16
N PHE A 602 24.68 -4.95 -33.51
CA PHE A 602 24.29 -3.70 -34.16
C PHE A 602 23.73 -2.65 -33.19
N VAL A 603 23.69 -2.93 -31.89
CA VAL A 603 23.26 -1.98 -30.85
C VAL A 603 24.49 -1.28 -30.26
N ASP A 604 24.35 0.02 -30.06
CA ASP A 604 25.24 0.81 -29.23
C ASP A 604 24.70 0.85 -27.79
N GLU A 605 25.36 0.12 -26.88
CA GLU A 605 24.90 -0.06 -25.50
C GLU A 605 24.89 1.23 -24.68
N ASP A 606 25.71 2.22 -25.04
CA ASP A 606 25.78 3.52 -24.37
C ASP A 606 24.70 4.50 -24.86
N ARG A 607 23.92 4.11 -25.88
CA ARG A 607 22.93 4.99 -26.54
C ARG A 607 21.54 4.37 -26.58
N ILE A 608 21.07 3.92 -25.43
CA ILE A 608 19.70 3.42 -25.24
C ILE A 608 18.84 4.48 -24.54
N GLY A 609 17.90 5.10 -25.25
CA GLY A 609 16.94 6.05 -24.69
C GLY A 609 15.64 5.37 -24.21
N PHE A 610 14.93 6.02 -23.29
CA PHE A 610 13.57 5.62 -22.87
C PHE A 610 12.56 6.69 -23.28
N TYR A 611 11.46 6.31 -23.91
CA TYR A 611 10.32 7.19 -24.19
C TYR A 611 9.02 6.46 -23.89
N GLY A 612 8.19 7.00 -23.00
CA GLY A 612 6.92 6.39 -22.65
C GLY A 612 5.80 7.39 -22.38
N LEU A 613 4.56 6.96 -22.64
CA LEU A 613 3.34 7.73 -22.41
C LEU A 613 2.46 7.11 -21.32
N SER A 614 1.86 7.95 -20.47
CA SER A 614 0.89 7.54 -19.43
C SER A 614 1.54 6.61 -18.40
N TYR A 615 1.01 5.40 -18.17
CA TYR A 615 1.72 4.39 -17.37
C TYR A 615 3.16 4.14 -17.89
N GLY A 616 3.39 4.29 -19.20
CA GLY A 616 4.74 4.27 -19.77
C GLY A 616 5.60 5.48 -19.38
N GLY A 617 5.02 6.66 -19.18
CA GLY A 617 5.68 7.81 -18.58
C GLY A 617 6.00 7.56 -17.10
N LYS A 618 5.09 6.91 -16.37
CA LYS A 618 5.32 6.42 -15.00
C LYS A 618 6.49 5.43 -14.95
N THR A 619 6.65 4.56 -15.95
CA THR A 619 7.85 3.73 -16.14
C THR A 619 9.10 4.57 -16.47
N ALA A 620 8.99 5.60 -17.31
CA ALA A 620 10.08 6.51 -17.67
C ALA A 620 10.66 7.30 -16.48
N MET A 621 9.89 7.45 -15.39
CA MET A 621 10.36 8.05 -14.14
C MET A 621 11.02 7.03 -13.21
N ARG A 622 10.45 5.82 -13.08
CA ARG A 622 10.86 4.84 -12.06
C ARG A 622 12.03 3.97 -12.52
N VAL A 623 11.97 3.46 -13.74
CA VAL A 623 12.97 2.52 -14.26
C VAL A 623 14.29 3.25 -14.54
N PRO A 624 14.34 4.35 -15.33
CA PRO A 624 15.57 5.08 -15.54
C PRO A 624 16.19 5.67 -14.27
N ALA A 625 15.40 6.03 -13.24
CA ALA A 625 15.95 6.47 -11.95
C ALA A 625 16.81 5.39 -11.26
N LEU A 626 16.50 4.10 -11.49
CA LEU A 626 17.24 2.97 -10.93
C LEU A 626 18.31 2.43 -11.89
N LEU A 627 17.94 2.20 -13.15
CA LEU A 627 18.82 1.60 -14.15
C LEU A 627 19.62 2.67 -14.90
N GLU A 628 20.94 2.66 -14.73
CA GLU A 628 21.86 3.67 -15.27
C GLU A 628 22.15 3.48 -16.76
N LYS A 629 21.88 2.28 -17.32
CA LYS A 629 22.08 1.94 -18.73
C LYS A 629 21.17 2.71 -19.71
N TYR A 630 20.13 3.39 -19.22
CA TYR A 630 19.36 4.32 -20.05
C TYR A 630 20.11 5.64 -20.17
N ALA A 631 20.46 6.04 -21.40
CA ALA A 631 21.21 7.24 -21.72
C ALA A 631 20.38 8.54 -21.58
N CYS A 632 19.07 8.48 -21.82
CA CYS A 632 18.13 9.57 -21.60
C CYS A 632 16.71 9.04 -21.34
N SER A 633 15.83 9.88 -20.79
CA SER A 633 14.43 9.52 -20.51
C SER A 633 13.45 10.63 -20.90
N ILE A 634 12.34 10.24 -21.53
CA ILE A 634 11.21 11.11 -21.87
C ILE A 634 9.94 10.58 -21.20
N CYS A 635 9.37 11.40 -20.32
CA CYS A 635 8.10 11.14 -19.66
C CYS A 635 6.98 11.94 -20.34
N SER A 636 6.09 11.26 -21.05
CA SER A 636 4.95 11.87 -21.73
C SER A 636 3.65 11.59 -20.99
N ALA A 637 2.80 12.62 -20.85
CA ALA A 637 1.42 12.49 -20.37
C ALA A 637 1.28 11.75 -19.02
N ASP A 638 2.24 11.94 -18.12
CA ASP A 638 2.24 11.37 -16.77
C ASP A 638 2.88 12.31 -15.74
N PHE A 639 3.96 13.01 -16.09
CA PHE A 639 4.70 13.90 -15.18
C PHE A 639 3.80 15.01 -14.59
N ASN A 640 3.58 15.02 -13.27
CA ASN A 640 2.85 16.06 -12.54
C ASN A 640 3.18 16.01 -11.03
N GLU A 641 2.49 16.80 -10.21
CA GLU A 641 2.44 16.66 -8.75
C GLU A 641 1.78 15.33 -8.32
N TRP A 642 2.53 14.23 -8.47
CA TRP A 642 2.02 12.86 -8.36
C TRP A 642 1.43 12.55 -6.97
N ILE A 643 2.03 13.09 -5.91
CA ILE A 643 1.56 12.90 -4.53
C ILE A 643 0.20 13.56 -4.35
N VAL A 644 0.03 14.80 -4.85
CA VAL A 644 -1.25 15.50 -4.82
C VAL A 644 -2.28 14.73 -5.63
N LYS A 645 -1.93 14.27 -6.82
CA LYS A 645 -2.82 13.49 -7.68
C LYS A 645 -3.35 12.20 -7.03
N ASN A 646 -2.57 11.54 -6.17
CA ASN A 646 -3.00 10.29 -5.54
C ASN A 646 -3.71 10.48 -4.19
N ALA A 647 -3.45 11.58 -3.48
CA ALA A 647 -3.94 11.76 -2.11
C ALA A 647 -4.93 12.92 -1.93
N THR A 648 -5.07 13.85 -2.88
CA THR A 648 -6.04 14.94 -2.72
C THR A 648 -7.46 14.44 -2.95
N PHE A 649 -8.39 14.88 -2.11
CA PHE A 649 -9.83 14.68 -2.32
C PHE A 649 -10.53 15.96 -2.84
N ASP A 650 -9.78 17.02 -3.13
CA ASP A 650 -10.29 18.34 -3.55
C ASP A 650 -10.19 18.60 -5.06
N SER A 651 -9.70 17.63 -5.85
CA SER A 651 -9.51 17.78 -7.29
C SER A 651 -10.13 16.62 -8.08
N GLY A 652 -10.81 16.95 -9.18
CA GLY A 652 -11.36 15.98 -10.12
C GLY A 652 -10.31 15.20 -10.92
N TYR A 653 -9.03 15.64 -10.90
CA TYR A 653 -7.90 14.93 -11.51
C TYR A 653 -7.35 13.78 -10.64
N SER A 654 -7.85 13.64 -9.41
CA SER A 654 -7.29 12.72 -8.42
C SER A 654 -7.67 11.27 -8.66
N TYR A 655 -6.72 10.35 -8.44
CA TYR A 655 -6.94 8.90 -8.43
C TYR A 655 -7.80 8.42 -7.24
N MET A 656 -8.11 9.32 -6.29
CA MET A 656 -9.10 9.03 -5.25
C MET A 656 -10.49 8.70 -5.81
N PHE A 657 -10.82 9.21 -7.01
CA PHE A 657 -12.16 9.08 -7.61
C PHE A 657 -12.24 8.08 -8.75
N THR A 658 -11.23 7.22 -8.90
CA THR A 658 -11.12 6.29 -10.02
C THR A 658 -10.86 4.85 -9.56
N GLY A 659 -10.82 3.91 -10.51
CA GLY A 659 -10.73 2.47 -10.24
C GLY A 659 -9.32 1.92 -10.05
N GLU A 660 -8.30 2.73 -10.31
CA GLU A 660 -6.89 2.33 -10.29
C GLU A 660 -6.33 2.28 -8.85
N TYR A 661 -6.77 1.29 -8.08
CA TYR A 661 -6.36 1.07 -6.69
C TYR A 661 -4.88 0.67 -6.52
N GLU A 662 -4.17 0.40 -7.62
CA GLU A 662 -2.74 0.18 -7.70
C GLU A 662 -1.92 1.48 -7.84
N MET A 663 -2.55 2.63 -8.06
CA MET A 663 -1.82 3.89 -8.26
C MET A 663 -1.15 4.41 -6.99
N PRO A 664 -1.78 4.35 -5.81
CA PRO A 664 -1.13 4.71 -4.56
C PRO A 664 0.07 3.81 -4.27
N GLU A 665 1.24 4.42 -4.05
CA GLU A 665 2.51 3.75 -3.74
C GLU A 665 2.97 4.16 -2.34
N PHE A 666 3.39 3.19 -1.54
CA PHE A 666 3.66 3.42 -0.12
C PHE A 666 4.74 4.49 0.09
N ASP A 667 4.43 5.46 0.96
CA ASP A 667 5.39 6.42 1.53
C ASP A 667 6.13 7.35 0.54
N LEU A 668 5.68 7.44 -0.73
CA LEU A 668 6.24 8.40 -1.69
C LEU A 668 6.11 9.84 -1.20
N GLY A 669 5.00 10.18 -0.54
CA GLY A 669 4.74 11.54 -0.08
C GLY A 669 5.81 12.10 0.86
N ASN A 670 6.44 11.26 1.68
CA ASN A 670 7.53 11.69 2.56
C ASN A 670 8.92 11.54 1.93
N THR A 671 9.03 10.91 0.76
CA THR A 671 10.31 10.47 0.20
C THR A 671 10.56 11.00 -1.22
N PHE A 672 9.76 10.62 -2.21
CA PHE A 672 9.96 10.99 -3.61
C PHE A 672 8.68 11.45 -4.29
N ASN A 673 8.79 12.51 -5.09
CA ASN A 673 7.89 12.86 -6.18
C ASN A 673 8.71 12.85 -7.49
N TYR A 674 8.13 13.31 -8.60
CA TYR A 674 8.79 13.25 -9.89
C TYR A 674 10.00 14.17 -10.03
N ALA A 675 10.09 15.27 -9.29
CA ALA A 675 11.29 16.09 -9.26
C ALA A 675 12.48 15.36 -8.59
N GLU A 676 12.24 14.64 -7.49
CA GLU A 676 13.27 13.81 -6.86
C GLU A 676 13.68 12.64 -7.77
N MET A 677 12.72 11.99 -8.45
CA MET A 677 13.04 10.92 -9.43
C MET A 677 13.84 11.45 -10.62
N ALA A 678 13.50 12.64 -11.15
CA ALA A 678 14.31 13.30 -12.18
C ALA A 678 15.71 13.68 -11.66
N GLY A 679 15.84 13.96 -10.36
CA GLY A 679 17.12 14.13 -9.68
C GLY A 679 17.96 12.87 -9.66
N LEU A 680 17.35 11.69 -9.48
CA LEU A 680 18.02 10.37 -9.59
C LEU A 680 18.37 10.00 -11.05
N ILE A 681 17.70 10.61 -12.04
CA ILE A 681 18.05 10.46 -13.46
C ILE A 681 19.25 11.36 -13.83
N ALA A 682 19.32 12.57 -13.26
CA ALA A 682 20.44 13.48 -13.48
C ALA A 682 21.79 12.82 -13.13
N PRO A 683 22.86 13.04 -13.92
CA PRO A 683 23.03 14.09 -14.93
C PRO A 683 22.62 13.71 -16.36
N ARG A 684 21.89 12.59 -16.53
CA ARG A 684 21.42 12.15 -17.85
C ARG A 684 20.31 13.07 -18.36
N PRO A 685 20.20 13.27 -19.70
CA PRO A 685 19.14 14.08 -20.27
C PRO A 685 17.73 13.57 -19.91
N PHE A 686 16.85 14.51 -19.55
CA PHE A 686 15.48 14.24 -19.16
C PHE A 686 14.49 15.24 -19.77
N MET A 687 13.42 14.74 -20.39
CA MET A 687 12.38 15.56 -21.02
C MET A 687 10.97 15.19 -20.53
N VAL A 688 10.10 16.20 -20.48
CA VAL A 688 8.65 16.05 -20.27
C VAL A 688 7.89 16.45 -21.52
N GLU A 689 6.87 15.68 -21.90
CA GLU A 689 5.95 16.00 -23.00
C GLU A 689 4.50 16.06 -22.47
N ARG A 690 3.80 17.15 -22.77
CA ARG A 690 2.51 17.49 -22.17
C ARG A 690 1.55 18.13 -23.17
N GLY A 691 0.38 17.50 -23.37
CA GLY A 691 -0.74 18.11 -24.08
C GLY A 691 -1.59 18.98 -23.15
N HIS A 692 -2.00 20.17 -23.59
CA HIS A 692 -2.82 21.10 -22.81
C HIS A 692 -4.16 20.51 -22.33
N ASP A 693 -4.79 19.67 -23.16
CA ASP A 693 -6.09 19.06 -22.89
C ASP A 693 -5.97 17.64 -22.29
N ASP A 694 -4.78 17.24 -21.84
CA ASP A 694 -4.59 15.93 -21.22
C ASP A 694 -5.30 15.86 -19.85
N GLY A 695 -6.30 14.98 -19.76
CA GLY A 695 -7.09 14.72 -18.56
C GLY A 695 -6.32 14.09 -17.39
N VAL A 696 -5.04 13.73 -17.55
CA VAL A 696 -4.21 13.15 -16.49
C VAL A 696 -3.92 14.15 -15.36
N ALA A 697 -3.69 15.41 -15.68
CA ALA A 697 -3.37 16.46 -14.70
C ALA A 697 -3.65 17.83 -15.35
N PRO A 698 -3.69 18.94 -14.61
CA PRO A 698 -3.67 20.28 -15.20
C PRO A 698 -2.22 20.75 -15.47
N ASP A 699 -2.02 21.68 -16.39
CA ASP A 699 -0.69 22.20 -16.76
C ASP A 699 0.06 22.79 -15.57
N GLU A 700 -0.67 23.39 -14.63
CA GLU A 700 -0.10 24.01 -13.44
C GLU A 700 0.63 22.99 -12.56
N TRP A 701 0.11 21.77 -12.44
CA TRP A 701 0.77 20.71 -11.67
C TRP A 701 2.02 20.20 -12.38
N VAL A 702 1.97 20.09 -13.70
CA VAL A 702 3.13 19.70 -14.53
C VAL A 702 4.23 20.76 -14.45
N ALA A 703 3.87 22.02 -14.66
CA ALA A 703 4.78 23.14 -14.64
C ALA A 703 5.39 23.39 -13.25
N HIS A 704 4.59 23.24 -12.18
CA HIS A 704 5.07 23.33 -10.80
C HIS A 704 6.21 22.33 -10.56
N GLU A 705 5.96 21.06 -10.85
CA GLU A 705 6.95 20.01 -10.58
C GLU A 705 8.17 20.14 -11.51
N PHE A 706 7.98 20.52 -12.78
CA PHE A 706 9.07 20.68 -13.74
C PHE A 706 9.97 21.88 -13.38
N ALA A 707 9.43 22.94 -12.77
CA ALA A 707 10.25 24.07 -12.32
C ALA A 707 11.34 23.65 -11.31
N ARG A 708 11.05 22.64 -10.48
CA ARG A 708 12.02 22.06 -9.52
C ARG A 708 13.14 21.31 -10.25
N VAL A 709 12.79 20.52 -11.27
CA VAL A 709 13.75 19.82 -12.15
C VAL A 709 14.64 20.83 -12.89
N ARG A 710 14.03 21.84 -13.52
CA ARG A 710 14.77 22.88 -14.24
C ARG A 710 15.76 23.60 -13.33
N ARG A 711 15.35 23.94 -12.10
CA ARG A 711 16.23 24.55 -11.10
C ARG A 711 17.41 23.67 -10.75
N LEU A 712 17.21 22.36 -10.59
CA LEU A 712 18.29 21.41 -10.34
C LEU A 712 19.31 21.42 -11.50
N TYR A 713 18.85 21.23 -12.73
CA TYR A 713 19.75 21.15 -13.90
C TYR A 713 20.51 22.45 -14.14
N VAL A 714 19.92 23.60 -13.82
CA VAL A 714 20.61 24.90 -13.79
C VAL A 714 21.73 24.92 -12.76
N ARG A 715 21.47 24.48 -11.52
CA ARG A 715 22.49 24.43 -10.47
C ARG A 715 23.65 23.48 -10.79
N LEU A 716 23.34 22.37 -11.47
CA LEU A 716 24.34 21.40 -11.94
C LEU A 716 25.11 21.84 -13.20
N GLY A 717 24.75 22.99 -13.81
CA GLY A 717 25.42 23.49 -15.01
C GLY A 717 25.09 22.72 -16.29
N ILE A 718 24.02 21.91 -16.29
CA ILE A 718 23.57 21.04 -17.41
C ILE A 718 22.18 21.44 -17.90
N THR A 719 21.90 22.74 -17.91
CA THR A 719 20.58 23.30 -18.23
C THR A 719 20.05 22.85 -19.59
N ASP A 720 20.94 22.65 -20.56
CA ASP A 720 20.60 22.17 -21.89
C ASP A 720 20.03 20.74 -21.88
N LYS A 721 20.44 19.89 -20.93
CA LYS A 721 20.01 18.49 -20.80
C LYS A 721 18.59 18.28 -20.27
N THR A 722 17.81 19.33 -20.03
CA THR A 722 16.39 19.17 -19.67
C THR A 722 15.49 20.17 -20.36
N GLU A 723 14.36 19.69 -20.86
CA GLU A 723 13.34 20.51 -21.53
C GLU A 723 11.94 19.95 -21.30
N ILE A 724 10.93 20.80 -21.48
CA ILE A 724 9.52 20.42 -21.45
C ILE A 724 8.86 20.92 -22.74
N GLU A 725 8.04 20.07 -23.34
CA GLU A 725 7.16 20.42 -24.45
C GLU A 725 5.72 20.51 -23.96
N PHE A 726 5.12 21.69 -24.13
CA PHE A 726 3.69 21.88 -24.11
C PHE A 726 3.18 21.97 -25.55
N PHE A 727 2.12 21.25 -25.89
CA PHE A 727 1.51 21.26 -27.21
C PHE A 727 -0.03 21.29 -27.15
N ASP A 728 -0.63 21.76 -28.25
CA ASP A 728 -2.08 21.80 -28.44
C ASP A 728 -2.60 20.38 -28.75
N GLY A 729 -3.16 19.71 -27.74
CA GLY A 729 -3.65 18.34 -27.85
C GLY A 729 -3.95 17.70 -26.50
N GLY A 730 -4.52 16.49 -26.53
CA GLY A 730 -4.91 15.73 -25.35
C GLY A 730 -3.86 14.71 -24.89
N HIS A 731 -4.33 13.58 -24.37
CA HIS A 731 -3.51 12.47 -23.90
C HIS A 731 -2.89 11.67 -25.07
N GLN A 732 -1.76 12.14 -25.61
CA GLN A 732 -1.11 11.55 -26.80
C GLN A 732 0.39 11.86 -26.90
N ILE A 733 1.08 11.12 -27.76
CA ILE A 733 2.46 11.39 -28.20
C ILE A 733 2.46 12.47 -29.29
N ASN A 734 3.25 13.54 -29.15
CA ASN A 734 3.37 14.60 -30.16
C ASN A 734 4.50 14.31 -31.18
N SER A 735 5.61 13.71 -30.73
CA SER A 735 6.74 13.29 -31.60
C SER A 735 7.49 14.41 -32.33
N ASP A 736 7.30 15.68 -31.97
CA ASP A 736 8.08 16.80 -32.55
C ASP A 736 9.37 17.03 -31.76
N LYS A 737 9.29 17.77 -30.64
CA LYS A 737 10.50 18.08 -29.85
C LYS A 737 11.09 16.83 -29.21
N THR A 738 10.27 15.83 -28.87
CA THR A 738 10.74 14.55 -28.33
C THR A 738 11.64 13.80 -29.31
N PHE A 739 11.34 13.82 -30.62
CA PHE A 739 12.25 13.22 -31.62
C PHE A 739 13.53 14.04 -31.77
N GLN A 740 13.43 15.38 -31.79
CA GLN A 740 14.61 16.24 -31.82
C GLN A 740 15.54 16.01 -30.62
N PHE A 741 14.97 15.80 -29.44
CA PHE A 741 15.66 15.47 -28.20
C PHE A 741 16.39 14.12 -28.32
N LEU A 742 15.72 13.08 -28.83
CA LEU A 742 16.34 11.76 -29.05
C LEU A 742 17.51 11.85 -30.04
N HIS A 743 17.34 12.53 -31.18
CA HIS A 743 18.43 12.76 -32.13
C HIS A 743 19.63 13.47 -31.49
N ARG A 744 19.38 14.49 -30.67
CA ARG A 744 20.43 15.25 -29.97
C ARG A 744 21.19 14.39 -28.96
N TYR A 745 20.48 13.68 -28.09
CA TYR A 745 21.09 13.02 -26.93
C TYR A 745 21.50 11.56 -27.16
N LEU A 746 20.96 10.91 -28.19
CA LEU A 746 21.45 9.62 -28.70
C LEU A 746 22.42 9.78 -29.88
N ASN A 747 22.82 11.03 -30.18
CA ASN A 747 23.80 11.37 -31.21
C ASN A 747 23.51 10.68 -32.56
N TRP A 748 22.29 10.91 -33.08
CA TRP A 748 21.82 10.36 -34.35
C TRP A 748 21.37 11.48 -35.27
N GLN A 749 21.80 11.47 -36.53
CA GLN A 749 21.52 12.56 -37.46
C GLN A 749 20.00 12.73 -37.69
N GLN A 750 19.53 13.98 -37.69
CA GLN A 750 18.15 14.27 -38.06
C GLN A 750 17.95 14.01 -39.57
N PRO A 751 16.76 13.51 -40.00
CA PRO A 751 16.48 13.23 -41.41
C PRO A 751 16.43 14.46 -42.31
#